data_AF-A0A819KWZ0-F1
#
_entry.id   AF-A0A819KWZ0-F1
#
_cell.length_a   1.000
_cell.length_b   1.000
_cell.length_c   1.000
_cell.angle_alpha   90.00
_cell.angle_beta   90.00
_cell.angle_gamma   90.00
#
_symmetry.space_group_name_H-M   'P 1'
#
loop_
_entity.id
_entity.type
_entity.pdbx_description
1 polymer ?
#
loop_
_entity_poly.entity_id
_entity_poly.type
_entity_poly.pdbx_seq_one_letter_code
_entity_poly.pdbx_strand_id
1 'polypeptide(L)'
;MNTQLGYVCLCIIWLWAPAVLDAAQSYYVTKSGNDKNLGTSQLQAWGTIQKAASQATPGSTVYIGPGTYYETVTIGVQGNARSGPITFTSLISKTRPIISGARAKARSSDEILNLIYMENKSYLRFVNLELANLTHTECSGIRIVGAGTQVELRNLLIHHIRGGGETGGAMAITVYNKDQRTSRSGLIIDNCTLHDCDPAWSEALTLNGNVEQFQITNNRVYNMNNIGIDFIGGESDMGALGTRSGRCANNTVWNIHSTYDSSAAGIYVDGGFNITVEMNEVHHSDAGIEIGAENKGRIASNMTVRKNYIHNNNKVGLAFGGYDQNRGRVIKSLFEANRLEYNDALRTGSGEIVVSFASDNSVYANIVKPNTQNIILYADRVGGLKNVFDRQSYYPNGVKATQSSLIFNWGNQQYKGLSAFQKATKQEMHATTEEEQQQQVPLYTISADVVETSKKSSLSIFGNLCHRLREHSGIWYMIAGNMIFACCTFALKLIPADMFDIMISRFLLQSIVFGLYAAFYKHYNIFNTNGQPIACTLNMIMSSGTNLTYLAAFYFLPLSDVNAIKYTYIVWAAILSVIFLKEHFKFVNAIALVLTIIGLILATKPQSLVKMLSHLFHQSILSTNTTISTNITISTTTIMTSTVTGSLNHYLGILFAFISSLTKAIQMVARKQLIKTKLPHSVMNFQFTAFAFVVAVIYSIIRRFWHPEPYPWKWMCTAGIIIACFYLIVNTCYAKALKRENLQVLSILGTLDIVYACLLQYIFFRLTRPLMFYIGASFIVTSAIIISIDTYLTNRKRKERISKE
;
A
#
# COMPACT_ATOMS: atom_id res chain seq x y z
N MET A 1 -2.33 -34.06 -31.02
CA MET A 1 -1.61 -32.79 -30.76
C MET A 1 -2.53 -31.61 -30.42
N ASN A 2 -3.71 -31.46 -31.02
CA ASN A 2 -4.64 -30.35 -30.70
C ASN A 2 -5.29 -30.42 -29.30
N THR A 3 -5.46 -31.63 -28.73
CA THR A 3 -6.03 -31.80 -27.38
C THR A 3 -5.02 -31.49 -26.27
N GLN A 4 -3.73 -31.83 -26.44
CA GLN A 4 -2.70 -31.44 -25.46
C GLN A 4 -2.37 -29.95 -25.49
N LEU A 5 -2.43 -29.30 -26.66
CA LEU A 5 -2.37 -27.83 -26.74
C LEU A 5 -3.58 -27.19 -26.04
N GLY A 6 -4.76 -27.82 -26.17
CA GLY A 6 -5.97 -27.47 -25.43
C GLY A 6 -5.82 -27.63 -23.92
N TYR A 7 -5.21 -28.71 -23.43
CA TYR A 7 -4.96 -28.92 -22.00
C TYR A 7 -3.83 -28.06 -21.43
N VAL A 8 -2.83 -27.70 -22.24
CA VAL A 8 -1.78 -26.75 -21.85
C VAL A 8 -2.32 -25.33 -21.85
N CYS A 9 -3.13 -24.94 -22.84
CA CYS A 9 -3.87 -23.68 -22.81
C CYS A 9 -4.88 -23.66 -21.67
N LEU A 10 -5.62 -24.74 -21.40
CA LEU A 10 -6.57 -24.84 -20.28
C LEU A 10 -5.86 -24.87 -18.93
N CYS A 11 -4.70 -25.51 -18.78
CA CYS A 11 -3.91 -25.48 -17.55
C CYS A 11 -3.19 -24.15 -17.37
N ILE A 12 -2.78 -23.47 -18.44
CA ILE A 12 -2.31 -22.09 -18.38
C ILE A 12 -3.49 -21.15 -18.11
N ILE A 13 -4.70 -21.42 -18.60
CA ILE A 13 -5.93 -20.63 -18.34
C ILE A 13 -6.62 -21.03 -17.01
N TRP A 14 -6.24 -22.14 -16.37
CA TRP A 14 -6.72 -22.57 -15.04
C TRP A 14 -5.69 -22.24 -13.94
N LEU A 15 -4.39 -22.44 -14.18
CA LEU A 15 -3.32 -21.98 -13.27
C LEU A 15 -3.01 -20.49 -13.45
N TRP A 16 -3.39 -19.93 -14.59
CA TRP A 16 -3.66 -18.51 -14.81
C TRP A 16 -5.06 -18.36 -15.41
N ALA A 17 -6.08 -18.82 -14.67
CA ALA A 17 -7.22 -17.94 -14.56
C ALA A 17 -6.57 -16.70 -13.98
N PRO A 18 -6.42 -15.62 -14.77
CA PRO A 18 -5.63 -14.54 -14.27
C PRO A 18 -6.30 -14.20 -12.92
N ALA A 19 -5.49 -13.86 -11.91
CA ALA A 19 -5.82 -12.57 -11.36
C ALA A 19 -5.85 -11.71 -12.61
N VAL A 20 -7.02 -11.53 -13.21
CA VAL A 20 -7.19 -10.41 -14.08
C VAL A 20 -6.88 -9.37 -13.01
N LEU A 21 -5.66 -8.83 -13.05
CA LEU A 21 -5.52 -7.44 -12.75
C LEU A 21 -6.48 -6.88 -13.78
N ASP A 22 -7.74 -6.79 -13.36
CA ASP A 22 -8.82 -6.17 -14.07
C ASP A 22 -8.20 -4.82 -14.34
N ALA A 23 -7.76 -4.62 -15.58
CA ALA A 23 -7.18 -3.35 -15.96
C ALA A 23 -8.27 -2.37 -15.59
N ALA A 24 -8.06 -1.58 -14.53
CA ALA A 24 -9.13 -0.98 -13.73
C ALA A 24 -10.29 -0.57 -14.64
N GLN A 25 -11.32 -1.40 -14.70
CA GLN A 25 -12.32 -1.29 -15.76
C GLN A 25 -12.93 0.09 -15.60
N SER A 26 -12.96 0.87 -16.68
CA SER A 26 -13.53 2.20 -16.64
C SER A 26 -14.98 2.13 -17.10
N TYR A 27 -15.87 2.61 -16.25
CA TYR A 27 -17.30 2.76 -16.55
C TYR A 27 -17.66 4.23 -16.65
N TYR A 28 -18.66 4.55 -17.46
CA TYR A 28 -19.08 5.92 -17.73
C TYR A 28 -20.59 6.05 -17.50
N VAL A 29 -20.98 7.10 -16.80
CA VAL A 29 -22.38 7.50 -16.59
C VAL A 29 -22.56 8.91 -17.14
N THR A 30 -23.57 9.16 -17.97
CA THR A 30 -23.88 10.50 -18.49
C THR A 30 -25.39 10.72 -18.57
N LYS A 31 -25.84 11.97 -18.54
CA LYS A 31 -27.27 12.32 -18.66
C LYS A 31 -27.91 11.90 -19.99
N SER A 32 -27.13 11.78 -21.05
CA SER A 32 -27.57 11.30 -22.37
C SER A 32 -27.33 9.80 -22.56
N GLY A 33 -26.79 9.11 -21.55
CA GLY A 33 -26.54 7.67 -21.59
C GLY A 33 -27.81 6.83 -21.53
N ASN A 34 -27.65 5.53 -21.69
CA ASN A 34 -28.74 4.55 -21.65
C ASN A 34 -28.31 3.34 -20.84
N ASP A 35 -29.12 2.91 -19.86
CA ASP A 35 -28.80 1.79 -18.97
C ASP A 35 -28.83 0.41 -19.65
N LYS A 36 -29.23 0.34 -20.92
CA LYS A 36 -29.04 -0.83 -21.79
C LYS A 36 -27.62 -0.91 -22.37
N ASN A 37 -26.83 0.16 -22.31
CA ASN A 37 -25.45 0.17 -22.79
C ASN A 37 -24.51 -0.62 -21.86
N LEU A 38 -23.30 -0.90 -22.34
CA LEU A 38 -22.27 -1.60 -21.57
C LEU A 38 -21.54 -0.72 -20.55
N GLY A 39 -21.62 0.61 -20.68
CA GLY A 39 -20.95 1.56 -19.78
C GLY A 39 -19.45 1.70 -20.04
N THR A 40 -18.86 1.01 -21.02
CA THR A 40 -17.40 0.87 -21.21
C THR A 40 -16.72 2.03 -21.95
N SER A 41 -17.48 3.00 -22.44
CA SER A 41 -16.99 4.24 -23.04
C SER A 41 -17.99 5.37 -22.85
N GLN A 42 -17.60 6.64 -23.03
CA GLN A 42 -18.53 7.77 -22.94
C GLN A 42 -19.68 7.69 -23.95
N LEU A 43 -19.45 7.17 -25.16
CA LEU A 43 -20.49 6.97 -26.18
C LEU A 43 -21.47 5.84 -25.83
N GLN A 44 -21.01 4.87 -25.02
CA GLN A 44 -21.83 3.78 -24.51
C GLN A 44 -22.07 3.92 -23.00
N ALA A 45 -22.15 5.15 -22.50
CA ALA A 45 -22.35 5.40 -21.07
C ALA A 45 -23.73 4.91 -20.60
N TRP A 46 -23.81 4.53 -19.33
CA TRP A 46 -25.08 4.34 -18.63
C TRP A 46 -25.78 5.68 -18.41
N GLY A 47 -27.10 5.64 -18.29
CA GLY A 47 -27.93 6.82 -18.04
C GLY A 47 -28.06 7.17 -16.55
N THR A 48 -27.83 6.20 -15.65
CA THR A 48 -28.02 6.37 -14.20
C THR A 48 -26.80 5.97 -13.38
N ILE A 49 -26.64 6.61 -12.23
CA ILE A 49 -25.61 6.25 -11.24
C ILE A 49 -25.99 4.93 -10.56
N GLN A 50 -27.30 4.68 -10.34
CA GLN A 50 -27.79 3.41 -9.79
C GLN A 50 -27.36 2.22 -10.65
N LYS A 51 -27.36 2.34 -11.98
CA LYS A 51 -26.87 1.27 -12.86
C LYS A 51 -25.41 0.95 -12.56
N ALA A 52 -24.56 1.96 -12.39
CA ALA A 52 -23.17 1.76 -12.02
C ALA A 52 -23.01 1.14 -10.62
N ALA A 53 -23.77 1.61 -9.65
CA ALA A 53 -23.82 1.09 -8.28
C ALA A 53 -24.29 -0.38 -8.19
N SER A 54 -24.87 -0.91 -9.26
CA SER A 54 -25.37 -2.29 -9.35
C SER A 54 -24.48 -3.20 -10.21
N GLN A 55 -23.54 -2.66 -10.99
CA GLN A 55 -22.84 -3.41 -12.05
C GLN A 55 -21.31 -3.24 -12.04
N ALA A 56 -20.77 -2.18 -11.44
CA ALA A 56 -19.34 -1.94 -11.41
C ALA A 56 -18.58 -3.09 -10.72
N THR A 57 -17.42 -3.46 -11.27
CA THR A 57 -16.60 -4.58 -10.79
C THR A 57 -15.51 -4.13 -9.81
N PRO A 58 -15.02 -5.00 -8.91
CA PRO A 58 -13.95 -4.63 -7.98
C PRO A 58 -12.71 -4.06 -8.66
N GLY A 59 -12.21 -2.92 -8.18
CA GLY A 59 -11.04 -2.22 -8.75
C GLY A 59 -11.37 -1.29 -9.93
N SER A 60 -12.63 -1.25 -10.38
CA SER A 60 -13.07 -0.34 -11.45
C SER A 60 -13.16 1.13 -11.02
N THR A 61 -13.15 2.03 -12.01
CA THR A 61 -13.45 3.45 -11.83
C THR A 61 -14.69 3.82 -12.63
N VAL A 62 -15.69 4.37 -11.95
CA VAL A 62 -16.93 4.91 -12.55
C VAL A 62 -16.76 6.41 -12.69
N TYR A 63 -16.68 6.88 -13.93
CA TYR A 63 -16.64 8.30 -14.29
C TYR A 63 -18.05 8.84 -14.55
N ILE A 64 -18.47 9.80 -13.76
CA ILE A 64 -19.81 10.39 -13.83
C ILE A 64 -19.72 11.75 -14.53
N GLY A 65 -20.35 11.87 -15.69
CA GLY A 65 -20.42 13.08 -16.51
C GLY A 65 -21.18 14.21 -15.81
N PRO A 66 -20.91 15.47 -16.16
CA PRO A 66 -21.53 16.64 -15.54
C PRO A 66 -23.06 16.62 -15.69
N GLY A 67 -23.74 17.23 -14.74
CA GLY A 67 -25.20 17.37 -14.72
C GLY A 67 -25.81 16.94 -13.39
N THR A 68 -27.14 17.12 -13.28
CA THR A 68 -27.93 16.76 -12.09
C THR A 68 -28.63 15.42 -12.29
N TYR A 69 -28.33 14.47 -11.42
CA TYR A 69 -28.90 13.13 -11.34
C TYR A 69 -29.89 13.11 -10.18
N TYR A 70 -31.18 13.02 -10.49
CA TYR A 70 -32.24 12.96 -9.48
C TYR A 70 -32.43 11.50 -9.05
N GLU A 71 -31.53 11.01 -8.19
CA GLU A 71 -31.44 9.61 -7.81
C GLU A 71 -31.23 9.46 -6.30
N THR A 72 -31.74 8.36 -5.75
CA THR A 72 -31.35 7.79 -4.47
C THR A 72 -30.59 6.50 -4.78
N VAL A 73 -29.29 6.47 -4.46
CA VAL A 73 -28.37 5.43 -4.95
C VAL A 73 -28.09 4.41 -3.85
N THR A 74 -28.49 3.16 -4.07
CA THR A 74 -28.12 2.02 -3.21
C THR A 74 -26.92 1.29 -3.80
N ILE A 75 -25.82 1.23 -3.04
CA ILE A 75 -24.59 0.57 -3.45
C ILE A 75 -24.70 -0.95 -3.27
N GLY A 76 -24.91 -1.66 -4.38
CA GLY A 76 -24.94 -3.13 -4.42
C GLY A 76 -23.55 -3.77 -4.55
N VAL A 77 -22.57 -3.01 -5.06
CA VAL A 77 -21.22 -3.48 -5.39
C VAL A 77 -20.21 -3.20 -4.27
N GLN A 78 -19.05 -3.86 -4.33
CA GLN A 78 -17.93 -3.59 -3.43
C GLN A 78 -16.60 -3.94 -4.10
N GLY A 79 -15.52 -3.28 -3.67
CA GLY A 79 -14.17 -3.69 -4.05
C GLY A 79 -13.69 -4.89 -3.24
N ASN A 80 -12.39 -5.19 -3.32
CA ASN A 80 -11.76 -6.19 -2.47
C ASN A 80 -10.25 -5.93 -2.33
N ALA A 81 -9.59 -6.63 -1.41
CA ALA A 81 -8.16 -6.48 -1.16
C ALA A 81 -7.26 -6.80 -2.37
N ARG A 82 -7.73 -7.65 -3.30
CA ARG A 82 -6.96 -8.11 -4.47
C ARG A 82 -6.99 -7.08 -5.60
N SER A 83 -8.17 -6.60 -5.96
CA SER A 83 -8.39 -5.67 -7.08
C SER A 83 -8.36 -4.20 -6.65
N GLY A 84 -8.55 -3.91 -5.37
CA GLY A 84 -8.67 -2.56 -4.82
C GLY A 84 -10.12 -2.05 -4.78
N PRO A 85 -10.29 -0.75 -4.44
CA PRO A 85 -11.61 -0.15 -4.29
C PRO A 85 -12.29 0.14 -5.62
N ILE A 86 -13.62 0.11 -5.64
CA ILE A 86 -14.41 0.72 -6.71
C ILE A 86 -14.44 2.22 -6.46
N THR A 87 -14.03 3.02 -7.46
CA THR A 87 -13.98 4.48 -7.34
C THR A 87 -15.10 5.13 -8.15
N PHE A 88 -16.01 5.85 -7.50
CA PHE A 88 -16.99 6.73 -8.13
C PHE A 88 -16.43 8.15 -8.14
N THR A 89 -16.24 8.73 -9.32
CA THR A 89 -15.61 10.05 -9.46
C THR A 89 -16.24 10.86 -10.59
N SER A 90 -16.10 12.19 -10.55
CA SER A 90 -16.45 13.03 -11.69
C SER A 90 -15.62 12.67 -12.92
N LEU A 91 -16.25 12.73 -14.11
CA LEU A 91 -15.58 12.58 -15.40
C LEU A 91 -14.66 13.77 -15.70
N ILE A 92 -15.07 14.97 -15.30
CA ILE A 92 -14.31 16.21 -15.47
C ILE A 92 -13.92 16.71 -14.07
N SER A 93 -12.62 16.83 -13.79
CA SER A 93 -12.13 17.16 -12.45
C SER A 93 -12.58 18.53 -11.94
N LYS A 94 -12.86 19.49 -12.84
CA LYS A 94 -13.31 20.84 -12.50
C LYS A 94 -14.83 20.97 -12.29
N THR A 95 -15.62 19.96 -12.61
CA THR A 95 -17.09 20.02 -12.54
C THR A 95 -17.65 18.81 -11.82
N ARG A 96 -18.30 19.05 -10.68
CA ARG A 96 -18.93 17.99 -9.89
C ARG A 96 -20.27 17.61 -10.52
N PRO A 97 -20.54 16.32 -10.78
CA PRO A 97 -21.90 15.87 -11.00
C PRO A 97 -22.68 15.97 -9.68
N ILE A 98 -23.94 16.35 -9.78
CA ILE A 98 -24.82 16.57 -8.63
C ILE A 98 -25.75 15.38 -8.49
N ILE A 99 -25.68 14.66 -7.38
CA ILE A 99 -26.70 13.69 -6.97
C ILE A 99 -27.71 14.46 -6.14
N SER A 100 -28.92 14.63 -6.66
CA SER A 100 -29.91 15.53 -6.07
C SER A 100 -31.17 14.83 -5.57
N GLY A 101 -31.51 15.12 -4.31
CA GLY A 101 -32.74 14.65 -3.66
C GLY A 101 -33.99 15.44 -4.01
N ALA A 102 -33.91 16.48 -4.86
CA ALA A 102 -35.00 17.43 -5.07
C ALA A 102 -36.28 16.80 -5.67
N ARG A 103 -36.18 15.57 -6.17
CA ARG A 103 -37.31 14.77 -6.69
C ARG A 103 -37.50 13.45 -5.95
N ALA A 104 -36.77 13.23 -4.86
CA ALA A 104 -36.93 12.04 -4.03
C ALA A 104 -38.34 12.07 -3.40
N LYS A 105 -39.02 10.94 -3.45
CA LYS A 105 -40.35 10.76 -2.86
C LYS A 105 -40.31 9.54 -1.97
N ALA A 106 -40.59 9.73 -0.68
CA ALA A 106 -40.80 8.63 0.24
C ALA A 106 -42.15 7.95 -0.06
N ARG A 107 -42.20 6.64 0.14
CA ARG A 107 -43.36 5.76 0.03
C ARG A 107 -44.21 5.79 1.30
N SER A 108 -43.62 6.17 2.42
CA SER A 108 -44.24 6.32 3.74
C SER A 108 -43.47 7.36 4.56
N SER A 109 -44.11 7.92 5.60
CA SER A 109 -43.45 8.82 6.55
C SER A 109 -42.22 8.20 7.24
N ASP A 110 -42.26 6.88 7.41
CA ASP A 110 -41.24 6.13 8.17
C ASP A 110 -40.06 5.68 7.28
N GLU A 111 -40.08 5.97 5.98
CA GLU A 111 -38.99 5.60 5.07
C GLU A 111 -37.78 6.54 5.24
N ILE A 112 -36.59 5.99 5.42
CA ILE A 112 -35.36 6.78 5.50
C ILE A 112 -34.83 7.02 4.08
N LEU A 113 -34.76 8.29 3.65
CA LEU A 113 -34.23 8.64 2.34
C LEU A 113 -32.72 8.90 2.38
N ASN A 114 -31.99 8.40 1.38
CA ASN A 114 -30.54 8.58 1.30
C ASN A 114 -30.12 8.87 -0.13
N LEU A 115 -29.25 9.87 -0.36
CA LEU A 115 -28.68 10.09 -1.70
C LEU A 115 -27.70 8.97 -2.07
N ILE A 116 -26.88 8.55 -1.12
CA ILE A 116 -26.08 7.33 -1.22
C ILE A 116 -26.30 6.49 0.04
N TYR A 117 -26.75 5.24 -0.15
CA TYR A 117 -26.88 4.25 0.90
C TYR A 117 -25.98 3.06 0.62
N MET A 118 -25.27 2.58 1.64
CA MET A 118 -24.54 1.32 1.57
C MET A 118 -24.58 0.56 2.89
N GLU A 119 -24.75 -0.75 2.80
CA GLU A 119 -24.81 -1.64 3.95
C GLU A 119 -23.85 -2.82 3.77
N ASN A 120 -23.03 -3.08 4.80
CA ASN A 120 -22.06 -4.17 4.85
C ASN A 120 -21.08 -4.18 3.65
N LYS A 121 -20.70 -2.99 3.15
CA LYS A 121 -19.80 -2.84 1.99
C LYS A 121 -18.39 -2.42 2.41
N SER A 122 -17.42 -2.84 1.61
CA SER A 122 -15.99 -2.54 1.81
C SER A 122 -15.33 -2.09 0.51
N TYR A 123 -14.16 -1.46 0.61
CA TYR A 123 -13.34 -1.06 -0.55
C TYR A 123 -14.12 -0.21 -1.56
N LEU A 124 -14.63 0.93 -1.09
CA LEU A 124 -15.37 1.89 -1.91
C LEU A 124 -14.72 3.27 -1.77
N ARG A 125 -14.68 4.03 -2.86
CA ARG A 125 -14.18 5.39 -2.87
C ARG A 125 -15.13 6.31 -3.62
N PHE A 126 -15.55 7.41 -3.01
CA PHE A 126 -16.34 8.47 -3.63
C PHE A 126 -15.50 9.74 -3.67
N VAL A 127 -15.28 10.30 -4.86
CA VAL A 127 -14.36 11.42 -5.09
C VAL A 127 -15.00 12.51 -5.93
N ASN A 128 -14.88 13.77 -5.51
CA ASN A 128 -15.23 14.91 -6.34
C ASN A 128 -16.69 14.92 -6.83
N LEU A 129 -17.62 14.57 -5.95
CA LEU A 129 -19.07 14.59 -6.22
C LEU A 129 -19.74 15.72 -5.43
N GLU A 130 -20.93 16.11 -5.86
CA GLU A 130 -21.82 17.00 -5.13
C GLU A 130 -23.11 16.24 -4.78
N LEU A 131 -23.56 16.35 -3.53
CA LEU A 131 -24.76 15.70 -3.02
C LEU A 131 -25.64 16.75 -2.37
N ALA A 132 -26.86 16.95 -2.88
CA ALA A 132 -27.64 18.12 -2.47
C ALA A 132 -29.16 17.97 -2.52
N ASN A 133 -29.83 18.90 -1.83
CA ASN A 133 -31.27 19.15 -1.91
C ASN A 133 -32.13 17.94 -1.55
N LEU A 134 -31.84 17.28 -0.43
CA LEU A 134 -32.69 16.21 0.10
C LEU A 134 -33.41 16.72 1.34
N THR A 135 -34.74 16.67 1.32
CA THR A 135 -35.58 17.05 2.47
C THR A 135 -36.49 15.88 2.83
N HIS A 136 -36.38 15.39 4.05
CA HIS A 136 -37.25 14.34 4.60
C HIS A 136 -37.18 14.35 6.13
N THR A 137 -38.19 13.82 6.82
CA THR A 137 -38.20 13.68 8.29
C THR A 137 -36.94 13.00 8.80
N GLU A 138 -36.58 11.85 8.21
CA GLU A 138 -35.27 11.22 8.39
C GLU A 138 -34.57 10.99 7.05
N CYS A 139 -33.35 11.51 6.90
CA CYS A 139 -32.56 11.29 5.71
C CYS A 139 -31.04 11.41 5.90
N SER A 140 -30.29 11.06 4.87
CA SER A 140 -28.86 11.36 4.84
C SER A 140 -28.33 11.67 3.44
N GLY A 141 -27.30 12.51 3.36
CA GLY A 141 -26.50 12.63 2.14
C GLY A 141 -25.83 11.31 1.82
N ILE A 142 -25.04 10.79 2.76
CA ILE A 142 -24.41 9.47 2.67
C ILE A 142 -24.67 8.69 3.96
N ARG A 143 -25.33 7.53 3.87
CA ARG A 143 -25.55 6.62 5.00
C ARG A 143 -24.83 5.29 4.79
N ILE A 144 -24.02 4.92 5.77
CA ILE A 144 -23.17 3.72 5.75
C ILE A 144 -23.49 2.84 6.96
N VAL A 145 -24.10 1.68 6.76
CA VAL A 145 -24.60 0.78 7.83
C VAL A 145 -23.85 -0.57 7.86
N GLY A 146 -23.64 -1.13 9.05
CA GLY A 146 -23.08 -2.48 9.26
C GLY A 146 -21.55 -2.58 9.22
N ALA A 147 -20.98 -3.77 9.14
CA ALA A 147 -19.53 -3.97 9.18
C ALA A 147 -18.87 -3.75 7.81
N GLY A 148 -17.59 -3.40 7.78
CA GLY A 148 -16.89 -3.18 6.51
C GLY A 148 -15.55 -2.50 6.68
N THR A 149 -14.72 -2.53 5.63
CA THR A 149 -13.36 -1.98 5.67
C THR A 149 -13.07 -1.08 4.48
N GLN A 150 -12.17 -0.10 4.65
CA GLN A 150 -11.59 0.67 3.55
C GLN A 150 -12.62 1.44 2.71
N VAL A 151 -13.46 2.26 3.34
CA VAL A 151 -14.36 3.20 2.65
C VAL A 151 -13.77 4.60 2.71
N GLU A 152 -13.74 5.28 1.58
CA GLU A 152 -13.14 6.61 1.43
C GLU A 152 -14.14 7.61 0.82
N LEU A 153 -14.41 8.70 1.53
CA LEU A 153 -15.16 9.87 1.07
C LEU A 153 -14.17 11.02 0.92
N ARG A 154 -13.88 11.44 -0.31
CA ARG A 154 -12.83 12.43 -0.57
C ARG A 154 -13.31 13.57 -1.41
N ASN A 155 -12.99 14.79 -0.99
CA ASN A 155 -13.28 15.98 -1.78
C ASN A 155 -14.76 15.97 -2.21
N LEU A 156 -15.70 15.79 -1.28
CA LEU A 156 -17.14 15.83 -1.55
C LEU A 156 -17.70 17.20 -1.17
N LEU A 157 -18.73 17.64 -1.88
CA LEU A 157 -19.53 18.81 -1.52
C LEU A 157 -20.93 18.31 -1.15
N ILE A 158 -21.34 18.46 0.11
CA ILE A 158 -22.65 17.99 0.58
C ILE A 158 -23.37 19.17 1.23
N HIS A 159 -24.57 19.49 0.74
CA HIS A 159 -25.31 20.62 1.27
C HIS A 159 -26.82 20.49 1.13
N HIS A 160 -27.59 21.27 1.90
CA HIS A 160 -29.04 21.32 1.79
C HIS A 160 -29.68 19.94 2.02
N ILE A 161 -29.15 19.20 3.00
CA ILE A 161 -29.74 17.97 3.54
C ILE A 161 -30.56 18.39 4.77
N ARG A 162 -31.88 18.26 4.71
CA ARG A 162 -32.79 18.93 5.66
C ARG A 162 -33.77 17.97 6.31
N GLY A 163 -33.79 18.00 7.64
CA GLY A 163 -34.63 17.17 8.51
C GLY A 163 -35.83 17.92 9.04
N GLY A 164 -36.67 17.23 9.81
CA GLY A 164 -37.77 17.88 10.54
C GLY A 164 -38.36 17.00 11.63
N GLY A 165 -38.82 17.64 12.72
CA GLY A 165 -39.46 16.99 13.87
C GLY A 165 -38.48 16.43 14.91
N GLU A 166 -38.99 16.09 16.10
CA GLU A 166 -38.22 15.53 17.23
C GLU A 166 -37.85 14.05 17.05
N THR A 167 -38.48 13.38 16.09
CA THR A 167 -38.34 11.93 15.87
C THR A 167 -37.51 11.57 14.64
N GLY A 168 -36.89 12.55 13.97
CA GLY A 168 -36.11 12.34 12.76
C GLY A 168 -34.88 13.25 12.67
N GLY A 169 -33.94 12.91 11.79
CA GLY A 169 -32.71 13.66 11.58
C GLY A 169 -32.20 13.60 10.14
N ALA A 170 -31.48 14.64 9.72
CA ALA A 170 -30.98 14.78 8.35
C ALA A 170 -29.47 15.05 8.29
N MET A 171 -28.71 13.99 8.47
CA MET A 171 -27.26 14.06 8.55
C MET A 171 -26.64 14.17 7.15
N ALA A 172 -25.59 14.98 7.00
CA ALA A 172 -24.84 15.00 5.75
C ALA A 172 -24.12 13.65 5.52
N ILE A 173 -23.50 13.10 6.57
CA ILE A 173 -22.84 11.78 6.56
C ILE A 173 -23.16 11.02 7.85
N THR A 174 -23.68 9.80 7.73
CA THR A 174 -24.00 8.92 8.85
C THR A 174 -23.31 7.57 8.72
N VAL A 175 -22.65 7.11 9.77
CA VAL A 175 -21.92 5.85 9.81
C VAL A 175 -22.28 5.06 11.06
N TYR A 176 -23.12 4.04 10.89
CA TYR A 176 -23.63 3.23 12.00
C TYR A 176 -23.16 1.78 11.90
N ASN A 177 -22.69 1.23 13.02
CA ASN A 177 -22.45 -0.21 13.13
C ASN A 177 -22.89 -0.76 14.49
N LYS A 178 -24.03 -1.47 14.50
CA LYS A 178 -24.56 -2.16 15.70
C LYS A 178 -23.87 -3.49 15.97
N ASP A 179 -23.17 -4.08 14.99
CA ASP A 179 -22.56 -5.41 15.17
C ASP A 179 -21.35 -5.36 16.12
N GLN A 180 -21.44 -6.13 17.21
CA GLN A 180 -20.39 -6.23 18.23
C GLN A 180 -19.29 -7.23 17.87
N ARG A 181 -19.46 -8.05 16.82
CA ARG A 181 -18.49 -9.06 16.40
C ARG A 181 -17.56 -8.53 15.31
N THR A 182 -18.09 -7.78 14.36
CA THR A 182 -17.30 -7.24 13.25
C THR A 182 -17.41 -5.72 13.18
N SER A 183 -16.26 -5.06 13.17
CA SER A 183 -16.19 -3.60 13.17
C SER A 183 -16.30 -3.01 11.77
N ARG A 184 -16.70 -1.74 11.72
CA ARG A 184 -16.42 -0.86 10.59
C ARG A 184 -15.03 -0.26 10.80
N SER A 185 -14.08 -0.47 9.89
CA SER A 185 -12.72 0.06 10.05
C SER A 185 -12.10 0.66 8.78
N GLY A 186 -11.08 1.51 8.96
CA GLY A 186 -10.38 2.14 7.84
C GLY A 186 -11.27 3.11 7.03
N LEU A 187 -12.19 3.80 7.72
CA LEU A 187 -13.00 4.87 7.12
C LEU A 187 -12.15 6.14 6.98
N ILE A 188 -12.17 6.76 5.81
CA ILE A 188 -11.51 8.05 5.57
C ILE A 188 -12.55 9.05 5.04
N ILE A 189 -12.71 10.17 5.73
CA ILE A 189 -13.50 11.33 5.28
C ILE A 189 -12.53 12.51 5.21
N ASP A 190 -12.14 12.88 3.99
CA ASP A 190 -11.01 13.78 3.78
C ASP A 190 -11.29 14.88 2.76
N ASN A 191 -10.98 16.12 3.14
CA ASN A 191 -11.14 17.31 2.29
C ASN A 191 -12.57 17.52 1.77
N CYS A 192 -13.59 17.09 2.52
CA CYS A 192 -14.99 17.33 2.21
C CYS A 192 -15.48 18.68 2.74
N THR A 193 -16.47 19.27 2.08
CA THR A 193 -17.20 20.45 2.52
C THR A 193 -18.64 20.05 2.78
N LEU A 194 -19.09 20.18 4.03
CA LEU A 194 -20.47 19.94 4.45
C LEU A 194 -21.06 21.28 4.89
N HIS A 195 -22.14 21.74 4.28
CA HIS A 195 -22.73 23.03 4.66
C HIS A 195 -24.23 23.19 4.44
N ASP A 196 -24.83 24.14 5.15
CA ASP A 196 -26.26 24.47 5.04
C ASP A 196 -27.15 23.22 5.14
N CYS A 197 -26.85 22.35 6.11
CA CYS A 197 -27.66 21.17 6.41
C CYS A 197 -28.41 21.40 7.73
N ASP A 198 -29.57 20.76 7.84
CA ASP A 198 -30.42 20.83 9.01
C ASP A 198 -30.55 19.43 9.65
N PRO A 199 -29.50 18.92 10.34
CA PRO A 199 -29.54 17.63 11.03
C PRO A 199 -30.70 17.44 12.02
N ALA A 200 -31.34 18.53 12.47
CA ALA A 200 -32.39 18.52 13.48
C ALA A 200 -31.89 17.91 14.80
N TRP A 201 -32.53 16.86 15.31
CA TRP A 201 -32.13 16.20 16.56
C TRP A 201 -30.97 15.19 16.39
N SER A 202 -30.29 15.20 15.25
CA SER A 202 -29.08 14.40 14.97
C SER A 202 -27.88 15.30 14.65
N GLU A 203 -26.75 14.75 14.22
CA GLU A 203 -25.51 15.47 13.94
C GLU A 203 -25.18 15.47 12.43
N ALA A 204 -24.42 16.46 11.97
CA ALA A 204 -24.15 16.61 10.53
C ALA A 204 -23.22 15.51 10.00
N LEU A 205 -22.15 15.19 10.73
CA LEU A 205 -21.23 14.09 10.46
C LEU A 205 -21.12 13.21 11.70
N THR A 206 -21.74 12.03 11.66
CA THR A 206 -21.81 11.13 12.83
C THR A 206 -21.16 9.77 12.56
N LEU A 207 -20.28 9.33 13.46
CA LEU A 207 -19.86 7.94 13.59
C LEU A 207 -20.42 7.36 14.89
N ASN A 208 -21.12 6.22 14.81
CA ASN A 208 -21.77 5.63 15.98
C ASN A 208 -21.68 4.09 15.98
N GLY A 209 -21.46 3.52 17.18
CA GLY A 209 -21.34 2.09 17.44
C GLY A 209 -19.94 1.55 17.20
N ASN A 210 -19.84 0.29 16.75
CA ASN A 210 -18.57 -0.42 16.58
C ASN A 210 -17.80 0.03 15.32
N VAL A 211 -17.33 1.28 15.36
CA VAL A 211 -16.54 1.95 14.32
C VAL A 211 -15.15 2.23 14.89
N GLU A 212 -14.09 1.84 14.17
CA GLU A 212 -12.71 2.04 14.61
C GLU A 212 -11.74 2.42 13.50
N GLN A 213 -10.54 2.90 13.85
CA GLN A 213 -9.48 3.18 12.88
C GLN A 213 -9.92 4.12 11.74
N PHE A 214 -10.67 5.17 12.09
CA PHE A 214 -11.16 6.17 11.16
C PHE A 214 -10.25 7.40 11.09
N GLN A 215 -10.36 8.16 9.99
CA GLN A 215 -9.72 9.46 9.80
C GLN A 215 -10.75 10.45 9.26
N ILE A 216 -10.99 11.53 10.01
CA ILE A 216 -11.80 12.67 9.60
C ILE A 216 -10.86 13.87 9.52
N THR A 217 -10.41 14.20 8.30
CA THR A 217 -9.33 15.16 8.12
C THR A 217 -9.59 16.22 7.07
N ASN A 218 -9.07 17.43 7.29
CA ASN A 218 -9.09 18.52 6.30
C ASN A 218 -10.50 18.95 5.84
N ASN A 219 -11.55 18.64 6.60
CA ASN A 219 -12.93 18.93 6.22
C ASN A 219 -13.35 20.34 6.65
N ARG A 220 -14.32 20.90 5.93
CA ARG A 220 -15.02 22.14 6.29
C ARG A 220 -16.46 21.79 6.62
N VAL A 221 -16.89 22.06 7.86
CA VAL A 221 -18.25 21.75 8.32
C VAL A 221 -18.86 23.01 8.89
N TYR A 222 -19.91 23.55 8.26
CA TYR A 222 -20.45 24.83 8.69
C TYR A 222 -21.91 25.08 8.36
N ASN A 223 -22.51 26.06 9.02
CA ASN A 223 -23.94 26.39 8.87
C ASN A 223 -24.81 25.14 9.10
N MET A 224 -24.71 24.59 10.31
CA MET A 224 -25.51 23.44 10.72
C MET A 224 -26.48 23.86 11.82
N ASN A 225 -27.71 23.34 11.77
CA ASN A 225 -28.73 23.63 12.77
C ASN A 225 -28.64 22.74 14.05
N ASN A 226 -27.59 21.94 14.15
CA ASN A 226 -27.18 21.14 15.30
C ASN A 226 -25.70 20.68 15.17
N ILE A 227 -25.21 19.78 16.03
CA ILE A 227 -23.81 19.32 16.16
C ILE A 227 -23.12 19.08 14.81
N GLY A 228 -21.87 19.56 14.71
CA GLY A 228 -21.07 19.48 13.48
C GLY A 228 -20.48 18.10 13.20
N ILE A 229 -19.57 17.65 14.05
CA ILE A 229 -18.89 16.34 13.94
C ILE A 229 -19.05 15.60 15.26
N ASP A 230 -19.48 14.33 15.22
CA ASP A 230 -19.68 13.53 16.43
C ASP A 230 -19.16 12.08 16.33
N PHE A 231 -18.70 11.59 17.48
CA PHE A 231 -18.14 10.26 17.71
C PHE A 231 -18.81 9.59 18.90
N ILE A 232 -19.84 8.81 18.61
CA ILE A 232 -20.75 8.27 19.61
C ILE A 232 -20.31 6.86 20.01
N GLY A 233 -20.29 6.62 21.32
CA GLY A 233 -19.96 5.37 21.96
C GLY A 233 -20.74 5.18 23.26
N GLY A 234 -21.63 4.18 23.27
CA GLY A 234 -22.28 3.75 24.51
C GLY A 234 -23.77 4.00 24.60
N GLU A 235 -24.42 4.40 23.50
CA GLU A 235 -25.87 4.29 23.37
C GLU A 235 -26.35 2.86 23.61
N SER A 236 -27.52 2.74 24.24
CA SER A 236 -28.06 1.46 24.68
C SER A 236 -28.41 0.50 23.53
N ASP A 237 -28.79 1.04 22.37
CA ASP A 237 -29.20 0.30 21.17
C ASP A 237 -28.03 0.03 20.19
N MET A 238 -26.84 0.57 20.47
CA MET A 238 -25.62 0.44 19.64
C MET A 238 -24.59 -0.54 20.24
N GLY A 239 -24.89 -1.14 21.40
CA GLY A 239 -24.07 -2.16 22.06
C GLY A 239 -22.95 -1.59 22.95
N ALA A 240 -21.98 -2.44 23.32
CA ALA A 240 -20.93 -2.06 24.27
C ALA A 240 -19.70 -1.44 23.60
N LEU A 241 -19.42 -1.80 22.35
CA LEU A 241 -18.29 -1.31 21.57
C LEU A 241 -18.67 0.03 20.92
N GLY A 242 -18.20 1.13 21.50
CA GLY A 242 -18.34 2.48 20.96
C GLY A 242 -17.29 2.84 19.91
N THR A 243 -17.45 4.03 19.33
CA THR A 243 -16.54 4.62 18.34
C THR A 243 -15.17 4.87 18.96
N ARG A 244 -14.10 4.40 18.31
CA ARG A 244 -12.76 4.39 18.94
C ARG A 244 -11.58 4.41 17.99
N SER A 245 -10.39 4.63 18.54
CA SER A 245 -9.11 4.42 17.83
C SER A 245 -9.01 5.18 16.50
N GLY A 246 -9.54 6.40 16.45
CA GLY A 246 -9.59 7.24 15.25
C GLY A 246 -8.97 8.61 15.44
N ARG A 247 -8.92 9.38 14.35
CA ARG A 247 -8.28 10.70 14.31
C ARG A 247 -9.20 11.73 13.64
N CYS A 248 -9.48 12.82 14.34
CA CYS A 248 -10.19 14.00 13.84
C CYS A 248 -9.20 15.17 13.80
N ALA A 249 -8.72 15.54 12.60
CA ALA A 249 -7.63 16.52 12.51
C ALA A 249 -7.67 17.48 11.33
N ASN A 250 -7.17 18.70 11.53
CA ASN A 250 -7.12 19.75 10.49
C ASN A 250 -8.50 20.13 9.91
N ASN A 251 -9.59 19.92 10.65
CA ASN A 251 -10.91 20.34 10.20
C ASN A 251 -11.17 21.80 10.62
N THR A 252 -11.91 22.53 9.80
CA THR A 252 -12.45 23.85 10.15
C THR A 252 -13.96 23.70 10.34
N VAL A 253 -14.44 23.96 11.55
CA VAL A 253 -15.85 23.79 11.94
C VAL A 253 -16.40 25.10 12.48
N TRP A 254 -17.48 25.62 11.90
CA TRP A 254 -18.00 26.91 12.36
C TRP A 254 -19.48 27.14 12.10
N ASN A 255 -20.06 28.10 12.82
CA ASN A 255 -21.48 28.44 12.71
C ASN A 255 -22.37 27.21 12.87
N ILE A 256 -22.14 26.49 13.97
CA ILE A 256 -22.89 25.30 14.38
C ILE A 256 -23.81 25.75 15.52
N HIS A 257 -25.12 25.81 15.26
CA HIS A 257 -26.08 26.40 16.18
C HIS A 257 -27.32 25.53 16.29
N SER A 258 -27.58 25.00 17.48
CA SER A 258 -28.83 24.26 17.72
C SER A 258 -30.00 25.23 17.70
N THR A 259 -30.98 24.94 16.86
CA THR A 259 -32.20 25.76 16.70
C THR A 259 -33.25 25.57 17.79
N TYR A 260 -33.04 24.62 18.73
CA TYR A 260 -34.03 24.26 19.75
C TYR A 260 -33.53 24.34 21.19
N ASP A 261 -32.24 24.11 21.44
CA ASP A 261 -31.66 24.18 22.81
C ASP A 261 -30.35 24.99 22.90
N SER A 262 -29.83 25.42 21.75
CA SER A 262 -28.56 26.13 21.61
C SER A 262 -27.37 25.41 22.28
N SER A 263 -27.32 24.06 22.29
CA SER A 263 -26.21 23.27 22.85
C SER A 263 -25.34 22.54 21.82
N ALA A 264 -25.39 22.95 20.54
CA ALA A 264 -24.64 22.26 19.50
C ALA A 264 -23.11 22.47 19.61
N ALA A 265 -22.38 21.40 19.92
CA ALA A 265 -20.93 21.42 19.83
C ALA A 265 -20.46 21.39 18.37
N GLY A 266 -19.38 22.12 18.07
CA GLY A 266 -18.71 22.03 16.78
C GLY A 266 -18.13 20.63 16.56
N ILE A 267 -17.34 20.15 17.52
CA ILE A 267 -16.86 18.76 17.56
C ILE A 267 -17.25 18.14 18.89
N TYR A 268 -17.98 17.03 18.84
CA TYR A 268 -18.41 16.26 19.99
C TYR A 268 -17.82 14.85 20.00
N VAL A 269 -17.61 14.31 21.19
CA VAL A 269 -17.33 12.90 21.42
C VAL A 269 -18.24 12.47 22.56
N ASP A 270 -19.34 11.79 22.26
CA ASP A 270 -20.19 11.18 23.30
C ASP A 270 -19.74 9.75 23.60
N GLY A 271 -18.94 9.56 24.65
CA GLY A 271 -18.59 8.22 25.14
C GLY A 271 -17.64 7.41 24.24
N GLY A 272 -17.13 8.01 23.16
CA GLY A 272 -16.01 7.48 22.38
C GLY A 272 -14.71 7.40 23.19
N PHE A 273 -13.77 6.56 22.75
CA PHE A 273 -12.50 6.35 23.47
C PHE A 273 -11.31 6.10 22.56
N ASN A 274 -10.10 6.43 23.02
CA ASN A 274 -8.87 6.32 22.24
C ASN A 274 -8.92 7.12 20.91
N ILE A 275 -9.46 8.33 20.93
CA ILE A 275 -9.57 9.21 19.76
C ILE A 275 -8.67 10.42 19.94
N THR A 276 -7.96 10.79 18.87
CA THR A 276 -7.17 12.02 18.81
C THR A 276 -7.95 13.11 18.06
N VAL A 277 -8.21 14.23 18.73
CA VAL A 277 -8.79 15.45 18.16
C VAL A 277 -7.69 16.52 18.13
N GLU A 278 -7.12 16.80 16.97
CA GLU A 278 -5.95 17.68 16.90
C GLU A 278 -5.91 18.65 15.72
N MET A 279 -5.31 19.82 15.91
CA MET A 279 -5.10 20.81 14.84
C MET A 279 -6.39 21.25 14.14
N ASN A 280 -7.55 21.13 14.80
CA ASN A 280 -8.81 21.65 14.27
C ASN A 280 -8.98 23.12 14.63
N GLU A 281 -9.73 23.84 13.81
CA GLU A 281 -10.20 25.21 14.08
C GLU A 281 -11.71 25.16 14.30
N VAL A 282 -12.19 25.59 15.47
CA VAL A 282 -13.62 25.54 15.83
C VAL A 282 -14.08 26.88 16.38
N HIS A 283 -15.05 27.51 15.71
CA HIS A 283 -15.47 28.86 16.06
C HIS A 283 -16.93 29.22 15.75
N HIS A 284 -17.45 30.27 16.37
CA HIS A 284 -18.85 30.73 16.21
C HIS A 284 -19.90 29.61 16.34
N SER A 285 -19.62 28.59 17.15
CA SER A 285 -20.53 27.47 17.45
C SER A 285 -21.11 27.64 18.85
N ASP A 286 -22.16 26.91 19.23
CA ASP A 286 -22.70 27.01 20.60
C ASP A 286 -21.67 26.61 21.64
N ALA A 287 -21.08 25.44 21.45
CA ALA A 287 -19.87 24.99 22.13
C ALA A 287 -18.79 24.70 21.09
N GLY A 288 -17.51 24.92 21.44
CA GLY A 288 -16.39 24.62 20.56
C GLY A 288 -16.15 23.11 20.44
N ILE A 289 -15.33 22.56 21.32
CA ILE A 289 -15.06 21.12 21.41
C ILE A 289 -15.63 20.60 22.72
N GLU A 290 -16.42 19.53 22.64
CA GLU A 290 -16.95 18.85 23.81
C GLU A 290 -16.51 17.37 23.82
N ILE A 291 -16.01 16.91 24.96
CA ILE A 291 -15.71 15.49 25.21
C ILE A 291 -16.65 15.03 26.32
N GLY A 292 -17.72 14.35 25.96
CA GLY A 292 -18.80 13.94 26.85
C GLY A 292 -18.88 12.43 27.05
N ALA A 293 -19.81 12.06 27.92
CA ALA A 293 -20.35 10.71 28.01
C ALA A 293 -21.73 10.83 28.66
N GLU A 294 -22.80 10.75 27.88
CA GLU A 294 -24.14 11.09 28.33
C GLU A 294 -24.82 9.96 29.10
N ASN A 295 -24.40 8.73 28.83
CA ASN A 295 -25.06 7.53 29.35
C ASN A 295 -24.42 7.05 30.67
N LYS A 296 -25.26 6.79 31.68
CA LYS A 296 -24.83 6.29 33.00
C LYS A 296 -23.98 5.02 32.84
N GLY A 297 -22.81 5.01 33.49
CA GLY A 297 -21.88 3.88 33.43
C GLY A 297 -21.03 3.80 32.15
N ARG A 298 -21.17 4.75 31.23
CA ARG A 298 -20.26 4.90 30.08
C ARG A 298 -19.05 5.75 30.44
N ILE A 299 -17.93 5.47 29.79
CA ILE A 299 -16.66 6.13 30.05
C ILE A 299 -16.03 6.50 28.70
N ALA A 300 -15.90 7.81 28.46
CA ALA A 300 -14.97 8.31 27.45
C ALA A 300 -13.56 8.32 28.06
N SER A 301 -12.59 7.70 27.38
CA SER A 301 -11.25 7.58 27.96
C SER A 301 -10.13 7.55 26.94
N ASN A 302 -8.92 7.85 27.40
CA ASN A 302 -7.72 7.90 26.58
C ASN A 302 -7.87 8.85 25.39
N MET A 303 -8.56 9.97 25.60
CA MET A 303 -8.73 11.00 24.59
C MET A 303 -7.48 11.86 24.53
N THR A 304 -7.10 12.30 23.33
CA THR A 304 -6.03 13.30 23.14
C THR A 304 -6.60 14.46 22.36
N VAL A 305 -6.84 15.58 23.05
CA VAL A 305 -7.34 16.83 22.46
C VAL A 305 -6.19 17.83 22.46
N ARG A 306 -5.60 18.10 21.30
CA ARG A 306 -4.39 18.92 21.27
C ARG A 306 -4.22 19.85 20.09
N LYS A 307 -3.53 20.97 20.30
CA LYS A 307 -3.17 21.91 19.23
C LYS A 307 -4.38 22.42 18.43
N ASN A 308 -5.58 22.37 19.00
CA ASN A 308 -6.77 22.92 18.37
C ASN A 308 -6.84 24.43 18.63
N TYR A 309 -7.37 25.18 17.68
CA TYR A 309 -7.68 26.59 17.82
C TYR A 309 -9.19 26.74 17.99
N ILE A 310 -9.61 27.13 19.19
CA ILE A 310 -11.02 27.14 19.60
C ILE A 310 -11.37 28.57 20.02
N HIS A 311 -12.18 29.27 19.25
CA HIS A 311 -12.38 30.69 19.50
C HIS A 311 -13.76 31.21 19.15
N ASN A 312 -14.18 32.31 19.80
CA ASN A 312 -15.43 33.00 19.49
C ASN A 312 -16.68 32.10 19.50
N ASN A 313 -16.70 31.04 20.30
CA ASN A 313 -17.90 30.21 20.48
C ASN A 313 -18.87 30.88 21.46
N ASN A 314 -20.18 30.66 21.25
CA ASN A 314 -21.25 31.37 21.94
C ASN A 314 -21.25 31.13 23.46
N LYS A 315 -20.99 29.90 23.91
CA LYS A 315 -21.07 29.52 25.33
C LYS A 315 -19.73 29.08 25.91
N VAL A 316 -19.06 28.10 25.33
CA VAL A 316 -17.81 27.53 25.88
C VAL A 316 -16.83 27.16 24.76
N GLY A 317 -15.54 27.28 25.04
CA GLY A 317 -14.49 26.81 24.15
C GLY A 317 -14.33 25.29 24.23
N LEU A 318 -13.83 24.80 25.36
CA LEU A 318 -13.59 23.38 25.61
C LEU A 318 -14.42 22.90 26.79
N ALA A 319 -15.31 21.94 26.56
CA ALA A 319 -16.07 21.27 27.61
C ALA A 319 -15.65 19.79 27.72
N PHE A 320 -15.53 19.27 28.94
CA PHE A 320 -15.38 17.83 29.13
C PHE A 320 -15.96 17.30 30.44
N GLY A 321 -16.51 16.08 30.36
CA GLY A 321 -17.21 15.41 31.46
C GLY A 321 -18.69 15.21 31.15
N GLY A 322 -19.33 14.24 31.79
CA GLY A 322 -20.79 14.14 31.75
C GLY A 322 -21.43 15.33 32.45
N TYR A 323 -22.55 15.85 31.94
CA TYR A 323 -23.16 17.07 32.46
C TYR A 323 -23.68 16.97 33.91
N ASP A 324 -23.86 15.76 34.44
CA ASP A 324 -24.20 15.53 35.85
C ASP A 324 -23.65 14.18 36.38
N GLN A 325 -23.73 13.97 37.69
CA GLN A 325 -23.18 12.81 38.41
C GLN A 325 -23.81 11.45 38.05
N ASN A 326 -24.99 11.48 37.45
CA ASN A 326 -25.73 10.31 36.98
C ASN A 326 -25.39 9.96 35.53
N ARG A 327 -24.53 10.72 34.86
CA ARG A 327 -24.09 10.50 33.47
C ARG A 327 -22.78 9.72 33.43
N GLY A 328 -22.29 9.52 32.21
CA GLY A 328 -20.99 8.91 31.97
C GLY A 328 -19.83 9.85 32.34
N ARG A 329 -18.62 9.31 32.36
CA ARG A 329 -17.44 10.02 32.85
C ARG A 329 -16.34 10.13 31.80
N VAL A 330 -15.60 11.24 31.82
CA VAL A 330 -14.34 11.38 31.05
C VAL A 330 -13.15 11.13 31.96
N ILE A 331 -12.28 10.18 31.61
CA ILE A 331 -11.08 9.85 32.39
C ILE A 331 -9.82 9.61 31.56
N LYS A 332 -8.64 9.71 32.18
CA LYS A 332 -7.35 9.36 31.57
C LYS A 332 -7.11 10.03 30.21
N SER A 333 -7.57 11.26 30.08
CA SER A 333 -7.52 12.02 28.83
C SER A 333 -6.59 13.22 28.95
N LEU A 334 -6.03 13.62 27.82
CA LEU A 334 -5.04 14.68 27.70
C LEU A 334 -5.60 15.83 26.86
N PHE A 335 -5.61 17.02 27.43
CA PHE A 335 -6.01 18.27 26.78
C PHE A 335 -4.80 19.20 26.76
N GLU A 336 -4.01 19.14 25.67
CA GLU A 336 -2.69 19.79 25.62
C GLU A 336 -2.50 20.80 24.49
N ALA A 337 -1.78 21.89 24.75
CA ALA A 337 -1.34 22.83 23.72
C ALA A 337 -2.46 23.39 22.82
N ASN A 338 -3.71 23.43 23.29
CA ASN A 338 -4.81 24.08 22.59
C ASN A 338 -4.75 25.59 22.80
N ARG A 339 -5.30 26.35 21.86
CA ARG A 339 -5.43 27.81 21.93
C ARG A 339 -6.92 28.14 22.03
N LEU A 340 -7.34 28.64 23.18
CA LEU A 340 -8.72 28.99 23.51
C LEU A 340 -8.85 30.50 23.62
N GLU A 341 -9.63 31.13 22.74
CA GLU A 341 -9.72 32.59 22.68
C GLU A 341 -11.14 33.13 22.53
N TYR A 342 -11.52 34.03 23.44
CA TYR A 342 -12.75 34.81 23.35
C TYR A 342 -14.02 33.95 23.20
N ASN A 343 -14.01 32.77 23.82
CA ASN A 343 -15.21 31.94 23.92
C ASN A 343 -16.16 32.54 24.99
N ASP A 344 -17.33 31.92 25.12
CA ASP A 344 -18.45 32.47 25.91
C ASP A 344 -18.91 33.83 25.37
N ALA A 345 -19.03 33.96 24.05
CA ALA A 345 -19.39 35.23 23.39
C ALA A 345 -20.77 35.78 23.83
N LEU A 346 -21.71 34.90 24.22
CA LEU A 346 -23.02 35.25 24.79
C LEU A 346 -22.97 35.56 26.29
N ARG A 347 -21.80 35.46 26.92
CA ARG A 347 -21.55 35.81 28.32
C ARG A 347 -22.40 35.00 29.31
N THR A 348 -22.56 33.72 29.04
CA THR A 348 -23.30 32.75 29.86
C THR A 348 -22.66 32.52 31.23
N GLY A 349 -21.37 32.83 31.38
CA GLY A 349 -20.60 32.59 32.60
C GLY A 349 -19.83 31.28 32.59
N SER A 350 -19.84 30.55 31.47
CA SER A 350 -19.12 29.28 31.28
C SER A 350 -17.62 29.50 31.08
N GLY A 351 -17.23 30.60 30.42
CA GLY A 351 -15.83 30.93 30.13
C GLY A 351 -15.18 30.04 29.06
N GLU A 352 -13.86 29.90 29.15
CA GLU A 352 -13.06 29.19 28.14
C GLU A 352 -13.13 27.66 28.29
N ILE A 353 -13.11 27.16 29.53
CA ILE A 353 -13.07 25.73 29.84
C ILE A 353 -14.18 25.36 30.84
N VAL A 354 -14.95 24.32 30.53
CA VAL A 354 -15.93 23.72 31.45
C VAL A 354 -15.54 22.27 31.76
N VAL A 355 -15.55 21.94 33.05
CA VAL A 355 -15.32 20.59 33.55
C VAL A 355 -16.46 20.16 34.45
N SER A 356 -17.18 19.14 34.00
CA SER A 356 -18.32 18.57 34.72
C SER A 356 -17.91 17.25 35.36
N PHE A 357 -18.61 16.15 35.07
CA PHE A 357 -18.30 14.83 35.60
C PHE A 357 -17.11 14.16 34.89
N ALA A 358 -15.90 14.53 35.32
CA ALA A 358 -14.62 14.02 34.82
C ALA A 358 -13.72 13.53 35.99
N SER A 359 -12.59 12.88 35.75
CA SER A 359 -11.46 12.74 36.71
C SER A 359 -10.21 12.18 36.05
N ASP A 360 -9.06 12.33 36.69
CA ASP A 360 -7.81 11.69 36.26
C ASP A 360 -7.43 12.10 34.82
N ASN A 361 -7.80 13.32 34.43
CA ASN A 361 -7.41 13.94 33.17
C ASN A 361 -6.31 14.98 33.42
N SER A 362 -5.53 15.23 32.38
CA SER A 362 -4.49 16.24 32.37
C SER A 362 -4.85 17.35 31.38
N VAL A 363 -4.96 18.56 31.89
CA VAL A 363 -5.10 19.79 31.09
C VAL A 363 -3.78 20.53 31.21
N TYR A 364 -3.05 20.63 30.10
CA TYR A 364 -1.64 20.96 30.15
C TYR A 364 -1.20 21.91 29.03
N ALA A 365 -0.44 22.95 29.34
CA ALA A 365 0.18 23.82 28.34
C ALA A 365 -0.77 24.45 27.32
N ASN A 366 -2.04 24.72 27.65
CA ASN A 366 -2.93 25.44 26.73
C ASN A 366 -2.72 26.97 26.88
N ILE A 367 -3.00 27.68 25.80
CA ILE A 367 -3.03 29.14 25.75
C ILE A 367 -4.49 29.56 25.89
N VAL A 368 -4.81 30.35 26.90
CA VAL A 368 -6.18 30.71 27.25
C VAL A 368 -6.33 32.24 27.33
N LYS A 369 -7.08 32.81 26.38
CA LYS A 369 -7.34 34.26 26.28
C LYS A 369 -8.84 34.51 26.42
N PRO A 370 -9.37 34.71 27.64
CA PRO A 370 -10.79 34.91 27.85
C PRO A 370 -11.34 36.18 27.20
N ASN A 371 -12.67 36.25 27.09
CA ASN A 371 -13.37 37.50 26.81
C ASN A 371 -13.26 38.50 27.99
N THR A 372 -13.93 39.65 27.91
CA THR A 372 -13.86 40.70 28.94
C THR A 372 -14.44 40.32 30.32
N GLN A 373 -15.18 39.22 30.43
CA GLN A 373 -15.57 38.63 31.72
C GLN A 373 -14.37 38.00 32.45
N ASN A 374 -13.29 37.69 31.73
CA ASN A 374 -12.08 37.07 32.27
C ASN A 374 -12.33 35.70 32.96
N ILE A 375 -13.41 35.00 32.60
CA ILE A 375 -13.72 33.67 33.14
C ILE A 375 -12.91 32.62 32.38
N ILE A 376 -12.03 31.94 33.09
CA ILE A 376 -11.12 30.92 32.54
C ILE A 376 -11.77 29.55 32.58
N LEU A 377 -12.26 29.17 33.76
CA LEU A 377 -12.61 27.80 34.08
C LEU A 377 -13.87 27.77 34.93
N TYR A 378 -14.76 26.85 34.59
CA TYR A 378 -15.83 26.37 35.45
C TYR A 378 -15.65 24.88 35.70
N ALA A 379 -15.45 24.48 36.96
CA ALA A 379 -15.31 23.09 37.37
C ALA A 379 -16.24 22.75 38.54
N ASP A 380 -17.12 21.77 38.34
CA ASP A 380 -18.09 21.35 39.36
C ASP A 380 -17.46 20.52 40.50
N ARG A 381 -18.21 20.33 41.60
CA ARG A 381 -17.78 19.51 42.76
C ARG A 381 -17.80 18.01 42.51
N VAL A 382 -18.52 17.55 41.49
CA VAL A 382 -18.85 16.14 41.31
C VAL A 382 -17.73 15.41 40.56
N GLY A 383 -17.06 16.05 39.61
CA GLY A 383 -15.95 15.45 38.88
C GLY A 383 -14.80 16.40 38.56
N GLY A 384 -15.01 17.71 38.53
CA GLY A 384 -13.99 18.67 38.10
C GLY A 384 -12.69 18.63 38.93
N LEU A 385 -12.80 18.33 40.22
CA LEU A 385 -11.72 18.55 41.20
C LEU A 385 -10.55 17.56 41.14
N LYS A 386 -10.74 16.40 40.50
CA LYS A 386 -9.70 15.35 40.38
C LYS A 386 -8.91 15.43 39.08
N ASN A 387 -9.05 16.51 38.33
CA ASN A 387 -8.28 16.75 37.12
C ASN A 387 -7.05 17.61 37.48
N VAL A 388 -5.98 17.42 36.72
CA VAL A 388 -4.74 18.16 36.91
C VAL A 388 -4.67 19.25 35.85
N PHE A 389 -4.59 20.49 36.31
CA PHE A 389 -4.32 21.67 35.51
C PHE A 389 -2.91 22.12 35.83
N ASP A 390 -2.03 22.13 34.83
CA ASP A 390 -0.70 22.71 34.99
C ASP A 390 -0.19 23.40 33.72
N ARG A 391 0.75 24.33 33.91
CA ARG A 391 1.44 25.08 32.85
C ARG A 391 0.55 25.79 31.85
N GLN A 392 -0.64 26.25 32.21
CA GLN A 392 -1.44 27.03 31.28
C GLN A 392 -0.83 28.44 31.12
N SER A 393 -1.06 29.05 29.96
CA SER A 393 -0.71 30.44 29.68
C SER A 393 -1.97 31.29 29.61
N TYR A 394 -2.20 32.11 30.64
CA TYR A 394 -3.41 32.93 30.75
C TYR A 394 -3.18 34.38 30.33
N TYR A 395 -4.08 34.90 29.48
CA TYR A 395 -4.03 36.27 28.98
C TYR A 395 -5.30 37.05 29.34
N PRO A 396 -5.31 37.75 30.48
CA PRO A 396 -6.42 38.61 30.88
C PRO A 396 -6.76 39.63 29.79
N ASN A 397 -8.05 39.86 29.57
CA ASN A 397 -8.57 40.73 28.52
C ASN A 397 -9.27 41.96 29.11
N GLY A 398 -8.88 43.15 28.63
CA GLY A 398 -9.38 44.46 29.05
C GLY A 398 -8.27 45.46 29.37
N VAL A 399 -8.56 46.76 29.27
CA VAL A 399 -7.59 47.88 29.34
C VAL A 399 -6.76 47.90 30.65
N LYS A 400 -7.29 47.35 31.75
CA LYS A 400 -6.61 47.25 33.05
C LYS A 400 -6.60 45.81 33.60
N ALA A 401 -6.86 44.82 32.75
CA ALA A 401 -6.93 43.44 33.19
C ALA A 401 -5.52 42.93 33.52
N THR A 402 -5.38 42.28 34.66
CA THR A 402 -4.14 41.64 35.11
C THR A 402 -4.41 40.19 35.49
N GLN A 403 -3.40 39.43 35.88
CA GLN A 403 -3.57 38.07 36.39
C GLN A 403 -4.52 38.00 37.60
N SER A 404 -4.76 39.11 38.30
CA SER A 404 -5.73 39.22 39.41
C SER A 404 -7.19 39.36 38.92
N SER A 405 -7.40 39.72 37.66
CA SER A 405 -8.73 39.89 37.04
C SER A 405 -9.34 38.57 36.57
N LEU A 406 -8.52 37.52 36.44
CA LEU A 406 -8.97 36.19 36.01
C LEU A 406 -9.92 35.55 37.03
N ILE A 407 -10.92 34.84 36.53
CA ILE A 407 -11.93 34.17 37.35
C ILE A 407 -11.84 32.66 37.12
N PHE A 408 -11.67 31.93 38.21
CA PHE A 408 -11.70 30.47 38.26
C PHE A 408 -12.83 30.02 39.17
N ASN A 409 -13.86 29.39 38.61
CA ASN A 409 -14.94 28.78 39.38
C ASN A 409 -14.57 27.31 39.60
N TRP A 410 -14.24 26.93 40.83
CA TRP A 410 -13.74 25.59 41.17
C TRP A 410 -14.40 25.09 42.45
N GLY A 411 -15.18 24.02 42.35
CA GLY A 411 -15.78 23.35 43.51
C GLY A 411 -16.78 24.23 44.28
N ASN A 412 -17.74 24.83 43.58
CA ASN A 412 -18.72 25.81 44.10
C ASN A 412 -18.10 27.05 44.77
N GLN A 413 -16.82 27.31 44.57
CA GLN A 413 -16.14 28.50 45.04
C GLN A 413 -15.57 29.27 43.85
N GLN A 414 -15.68 30.59 43.88
CA GLN A 414 -15.05 31.47 42.90
C GLN A 414 -13.73 32.00 43.46
N TYR A 415 -12.66 31.88 42.68
CA TYR A 415 -11.36 32.46 42.97
C TYR A 415 -11.07 33.57 41.97
N LYS A 416 -10.85 34.78 42.48
CA LYS A 416 -10.42 35.93 41.69
C LYS A 416 -8.90 36.01 41.73
N GLY A 417 -8.28 35.80 40.59
CA GLY A 417 -6.85 35.85 40.37
C GLY A 417 -6.14 34.50 40.46
N LEU A 418 -5.13 34.32 39.60
CA LEU A 418 -4.35 33.08 39.50
C LEU A 418 -3.68 32.69 40.83
N SER A 419 -3.11 33.66 41.56
CA SER A 419 -2.45 33.39 42.85
C SER A 419 -3.42 32.88 43.93
N ALA A 420 -4.65 33.42 43.98
CA ALA A 420 -5.67 32.96 44.90
C ALA A 420 -6.10 31.51 44.59
N PHE A 421 -6.24 31.20 43.30
CA PHE A 421 -6.54 29.86 42.82
C PHE A 421 -5.41 28.87 43.19
N GLN A 422 -4.16 29.15 42.81
CA GLN A 422 -2.98 28.32 43.13
C GLN A 422 -2.85 28.04 44.63
N LYS A 423 -3.00 29.07 45.48
CA LYS A 423 -2.86 28.93 46.93
C LYS A 423 -3.90 27.96 47.50
N ALA A 424 -5.14 28.05 47.03
CA ALA A 424 -6.27 27.28 47.52
C ALA A 424 -6.32 25.85 46.97
N THR A 425 -6.04 25.66 45.68
CA THR A 425 -6.29 24.37 44.99
C THR A 425 -5.02 23.57 44.74
N LYS A 426 -3.84 24.19 44.82
CA LYS A 426 -2.53 23.61 44.43
C LYS A 426 -2.44 23.23 42.94
N GLN A 427 -3.35 23.74 42.12
CA GLN A 427 -3.30 23.64 40.66
C GLN A 427 -2.43 24.76 40.09
N GLU A 428 -2.00 24.65 38.83
CA GLU A 428 -1.27 25.70 38.10
C GLU A 428 0.03 26.16 38.78
N MET A 429 0.73 25.27 39.49
CA MET A 429 1.96 25.63 40.21
C MET A 429 3.11 26.05 39.27
N HIS A 430 3.05 25.69 37.99
CA HIS A 430 4.05 26.03 36.98
C HIS A 430 3.46 26.84 35.81
N ALA A 431 2.47 27.70 36.04
CA ALA A 431 1.92 28.58 34.99
C ALA A 431 3.03 29.31 34.22
N THR A 432 2.91 29.38 32.90
CA THR A 432 3.95 29.90 31.98
C THR A 432 3.39 31.02 31.10
N THR A 433 4.27 31.74 30.41
CA THR A 433 3.89 32.61 29.29
C THR A 433 3.95 31.89 27.94
N GLU A 434 3.26 32.40 26.92
CA GLU A 434 3.33 31.92 25.53
C GLU A 434 4.77 31.99 25.00
N GLU A 435 5.57 32.99 25.40
CA GLU A 435 6.99 33.08 25.03
C GLU A 435 7.82 31.95 25.66
N GLU A 436 7.58 31.62 26.94
CA GLU A 436 8.22 30.49 27.63
C GLU A 436 7.78 29.15 27.03
N GLN A 437 6.52 29.02 26.60
CA GLN A 437 6.03 27.83 25.91
C GLN A 437 6.60 27.68 24.50
N GLN A 438 6.78 28.78 23.75
CA GLN A 438 7.44 28.79 22.44
C GLN A 438 8.96 28.50 22.55
N GLN A 439 9.60 28.88 23.67
CA GLN A 439 11.01 28.60 23.94
C GLN A 439 11.27 27.19 24.54
N GLN A 440 10.29 26.60 25.23
CA GLN A 440 10.36 25.20 25.70
C GLN A 440 9.92 24.17 24.65
N VAL A 441 9.62 24.59 23.42
CA VAL A 441 9.46 23.67 22.29
C VAL A 441 10.84 23.12 21.94
N PRO A 442 11.12 21.80 22.05
CA PRO A 442 12.24 21.27 21.31
C PRO A 442 11.95 21.55 19.84
N LEU A 443 12.80 22.36 19.19
CA LEU A 443 12.84 22.56 17.75
C LEU A 443 12.81 21.18 17.07
N TYR A 444 11.61 20.69 16.76
CA TYR A 444 11.44 19.73 15.69
C TYR A 444 11.50 20.54 14.41
N THR A 445 12.73 20.81 13.98
CA THR A 445 13.02 21.06 12.58
C THR A 445 12.32 19.95 11.80
N ILE A 446 11.41 20.32 10.90
CA ILE A 446 10.89 19.40 9.90
C ILE A 446 12.09 19.02 9.02
N SER A 447 12.80 17.96 9.40
CA SER A 447 13.56 17.18 8.45
C SER A 447 12.55 16.36 7.66
N ALA A 448 12.73 16.32 6.35
CA ALA A 448 11.89 15.55 5.43
C ALA A 448 11.99 14.01 5.63
N ASP A 449 12.47 13.54 6.79
CA ASP A 449 12.81 12.16 7.10
C ASP A 449 12.06 11.58 8.34
N VAL A 450 11.04 12.25 8.90
CA VAL A 450 10.27 11.75 10.07
C VAL A 450 8.89 11.17 9.70
N VAL A 451 8.77 10.54 8.54
CA VAL A 451 7.60 9.69 8.22
C VAL A 451 7.75 8.26 8.77
N GLU A 452 8.89 7.89 9.37
CA GLU A 452 9.20 6.47 9.62
C GLU A 452 9.42 6.00 11.06
N THR A 453 9.23 6.80 12.12
CA THR A 453 9.64 6.35 13.48
C THR A 453 8.62 6.46 14.62
N SER A 454 7.30 6.39 14.37
CA SER A 454 6.29 6.21 15.44
C SER A 454 5.57 4.86 15.45
N LYS A 455 6.13 3.81 14.83
CA LYS A 455 5.65 2.42 15.02
C LYS A 455 6.43 1.70 16.11
N LYS A 456 6.08 1.97 17.37
CA LYS A 456 6.20 0.97 18.44
C LYS A 456 4.93 0.99 19.31
N SER A 457 3.78 0.72 18.68
CA SER A 457 2.71 0.00 19.38
C SER A 457 3.02 -1.49 19.25
N SER A 458 2.77 -2.27 20.30
CA SER A 458 2.99 -3.72 20.32
C SER A 458 2.15 -4.41 19.23
N LEU A 459 2.74 -4.57 18.02
CA LEU A 459 2.09 -5.28 16.93
C LEU A 459 1.86 -6.73 17.38
N SER A 460 0.62 -7.20 17.18
CA SER A 460 0.32 -8.63 17.19
C SER A 460 1.27 -9.36 16.23
N ILE A 461 1.55 -10.63 16.48
CA ILE A 461 2.50 -11.46 15.70
C ILE A 461 2.25 -11.32 14.19
N PHE A 462 0.99 -11.21 13.79
CA PHE A 462 0.55 -11.03 12.40
C PHE A 462 0.86 -9.62 11.84
N GLY A 463 0.68 -8.58 12.65
CA GLY A 463 1.05 -7.22 12.27
C GLY A 463 2.57 -7.08 12.06
N ASN A 464 3.37 -7.69 12.94
CA ASN A 464 4.83 -7.73 12.81
C ASN A 464 5.27 -8.47 11.55
N LEU A 465 4.55 -9.53 11.18
CA LEU A 465 4.78 -10.27 9.94
C LEU A 465 4.48 -9.41 8.70
N CYS A 466 3.32 -8.74 8.66
CA CYS A 466 2.94 -7.85 7.55
C CYS A 466 3.86 -6.63 7.41
N HIS A 467 4.37 -6.09 8.52
CA HIS A 467 5.37 -5.02 8.50
C HIS A 467 6.68 -5.51 7.87
N ARG A 468 7.23 -6.64 8.35
CA ARG A 468 8.44 -7.24 7.78
C ARG A 468 8.26 -7.65 6.33
N LEU A 469 7.07 -8.13 5.94
CA LEU A 469 6.75 -8.45 4.54
C LEU A 469 6.73 -7.21 3.63
N ARG A 470 6.36 -6.05 4.16
CA ARG A 470 6.38 -4.78 3.43
C ARG A 470 7.78 -4.19 3.31
N GLU A 471 8.56 -4.25 4.39
CA GLU A 471 10.00 -3.94 4.40
C GLU A 471 10.74 -4.80 3.36
N HIS A 472 10.38 -6.08 3.25
CA HIS A 472 10.96 -7.01 2.29
C HIS A 472 10.19 -7.18 0.97
N SER A 473 9.43 -6.16 0.57
CA SER A 473 8.60 -6.24 -0.64
C SER A 473 9.38 -6.51 -1.93
N GLY A 474 10.70 -6.26 -1.97
CA GLY A 474 11.56 -6.63 -3.10
C GLY A 474 11.72 -8.13 -3.31
N ILE A 475 11.61 -8.94 -2.24
CA ILE A 475 11.63 -10.41 -2.32
C ILE A 475 10.46 -10.91 -3.18
N TRP A 476 9.25 -10.37 -2.95
CA TRP A 476 8.05 -10.75 -3.68
C TRP A 476 8.12 -10.37 -5.17
N TYR A 477 8.65 -9.19 -5.50
CA TYR A 477 8.89 -8.81 -6.89
C TYR A 477 9.86 -9.77 -7.58
N MET A 478 10.90 -10.23 -6.90
CA MET A 478 11.86 -11.18 -7.46
C MET A 478 11.24 -12.56 -7.66
N ILE A 479 10.53 -13.09 -6.67
CA ILE A 479 9.85 -14.40 -6.75
C ILE A 479 8.87 -14.41 -7.93
N ALA A 480 8.03 -13.37 -8.05
CA ALA A 480 7.07 -13.23 -9.14
C ALA A 480 7.76 -13.07 -10.51
N GLY A 481 8.79 -12.23 -10.58
CA GLY A 481 9.57 -12.03 -11.80
C GLY A 481 10.24 -13.32 -12.31
N ASN A 482 10.81 -14.11 -11.40
CA ASN A 482 11.48 -15.37 -11.72
C ASN A 482 10.49 -16.45 -12.19
N MET A 483 9.32 -16.53 -11.58
CA MET A 483 8.26 -17.43 -12.06
C MET A 483 7.83 -17.09 -13.48
N ILE A 484 7.57 -15.80 -13.79
CA ILE A 484 7.21 -15.35 -15.13
C ILE A 484 8.34 -15.64 -16.12
N PHE A 485 9.58 -15.37 -15.74
CA PHE A 485 10.76 -15.68 -16.54
C PHE A 485 10.85 -17.18 -16.89
N ALA A 486 10.66 -18.05 -15.89
CA ALA A 486 10.69 -19.50 -16.07
C ALA A 486 9.56 -19.98 -17.01
N CYS A 487 8.33 -19.50 -16.82
CA CYS A 487 7.20 -19.82 -17.69
C CYS A 487 7.43 -19.35 -19.13
N CYS A 488 7.89 -18.11 -19.34
CA CYS A 488 8.14 -17.57 -20.68
C CYS A 488 9.27 -18.32 -21.39
N THR A 489 10.33 -18.66 -20.66
CA THR A 489 11.44 -19.45 -21.21
C THR A 489 10.95 -20.85 -21.58
N PHE A 490 10.17 -21.49 -20.72
CA PHE A 490 9.63 -22.83 -20.99
C PHE A 490 8.68 -22.83 -22.19
N ALA A 491 7.83 -21.81 -22.31
CA ALA A 491 6.90 -21.64 -23.42
C ALA A 491 7.61 -21.56 -24.78
N LEU A 492 8.81 -20.96 -24.85
CA LEU A 492 9.60 -20.92 -26.08
C LEU A 492 9.90 -22.33 -26.63
N LYS A 493 9.97 -23.36 -25.79
CA LYS A 493 10.22 -24.75 -26.21
C LYS A 493 8.98 -25.46 -26.73
N LEU A 494 7.79 -24.95 -26.41
CA LEU A 494 6.52 -25.50 -26.86
C LEU A 494 6.09 -24.96 -28.23
N ILE A 495 6.73 -23.88 -28.69
CA ILE A 495 6.39 -23.23 -29.95
C ILE A 495 7.12 -23.97 -31.09
N PRO A 496 6.40 -24.40 -32.15
CA PRO A 496 7.01 -25.03 -33.32
C PRO A 496 7.61 -23.97 -34.26
N ALA A 497 8.52 -23.15 -33.73
CA ALA A 497 9.30 -22.16 -34.47
C ALA A 497 10.65 -22.00 -33.81
N ASP A 498 11.64 -21.54 -34.57
CA ASP A 498 12.97 -21.30 -34.03
C ASP A 498 12.94 -20.19 -32.97
N MET A 499 13.58 -20.44 -31.83
CA MET A 499 13.58 -19.52 -30.69
C MET A 499 14.21 -18.17 -31.05
N PHE A 500 15.22 -18.13 -31.92
CA PHE A 500 15.89 -16.88 -32.30
C PHE A 500 15.04 -16.00 -33.21
N ASP A 501 14.16 -16.60 -34.03
CA ASP A 501 13.20 -15.83 -34.83
C ASP A 501 12.16 -15.13 -33.93
N ILE A 502 11.69 -15.80 -32.88
CA ILE A 502 10.77 -15.22 -31.88
C ILE A 502 11.47 -14.08 -31.10
N MET A 503 12.79 -14.18 -30.89
CA MET A 503 13.57 -13.15 -30.20
C MET A 503 13.62 -11.81 -30.96
N ILE A 504 13.48 -11.82 -32.28
CA ILE A 504 13.45 -10.58 -33.08
C ILE A 504 12.28 -9.71 -32.63
N SER A 505 11.06 -10.25 -32.64
CA SER A 505 9.86 -9.56 -32.16
C SER A 505 9.98 -9.15 -30.68
N ARG A 506 10.60 -10.01 -29.87
CA ARG A 506 10.82 -9.74 -28.43
C ARG A 506 11.71 -8.52 -28.20
N PHE A 507 12.89 -8.51 -28.80
CA PHE A 507 13.86 -7.43 -28.58
C PHE A 507 13.46 -6.15 -29.30
N LEU A 508 12.79 -6.23 -30.46
CA LEU A 508 12.26 -5.06 -31.14
C LEU A 508 11.27 -4.32 -30.24
N LEU A 509 10.23 -5.01 -29.74
CA LEU A 509 9.23 -4.40 -28.89
C LEU A 509 9.85 -3.83 -27.61
N GLN A 510 10.76 -4.57 -26.98
CA GLN A 510 11.41 -4.12 -25.75
C GLN A 510 12.28 -2.89 -25.96
N SER A 511 13.01 -2.83 -27.08
CA SER A 511 13.84 -1.67 -27.42
C SER A 511 12.97 -0.44 -27.68
N ILE A 512 11.85 -0.60 -28.38
CA ILE A 512 10.89 0.50 -28.58
C ILE A 512 10.35 0.98 -27.23
N VAL A 513 9.86 0.08 -26.38
CA VAL A 513 9.25 0.48 -25.09
C VAL A 513 10.27 1.13 -24.16
N PHE A 514 11.46 0.53 -23.97
CA PHE A 514 12.48 1.13 -23.11
C PHE A 514 13.05 2.42 -23.69
N GLY A 515 13.20 2.50 -25.02
CA GLY A 515 13.66 3.69 -25.72
C GLY A 515 12.68 4.85 -25.59
N LEU A 516 11.39 4.62 -25.88
CA LEU A 516 10.33 5.62 -25.75
C LEU A 516 10.19 6.10 -24.30
N TYR A 517 10.19 5.17 -23.34
CA TYR A 517 10.12 5.51 -21.92
C TYR A 517 11.33 6.34 -21.45
N ALA A 518 12.54 5.97 -21.88
CA ALA A 518 13.74 6.72 -21.52
C ALA A 518 13.80 8.10 -22.18
N ALA A 519 13.52 8.19 -23.49
CA ALA A 519 13.66 9.40 -24.27
C ALA A 519 12.51 10.41 -24.08
N PHE A 520 11.25 9.95 -24.14
CA PHE A 520 10.09 10.86 -24.15
C PHE A 520 9.47 11.06 -22.76
N TYR A 521 9.46 10.03 -21.92
CA TYR A 521 8.82 10.14 -20.59
C TYR A 521 9.80 10.61 -19.51
N LYS A 522 11.05 10.13 -19.53
CA LYS A 522 12.08 10.52 -18.56
C LYS A 522 13.11 11.52 -19.08
N HIS A 523 13.06 11.88 -20.36
CA HIS A 523 14.00 12.81 -20.99
C HIS A 523 15.48 12.45 -20.76
N TYR A 524 15.79 11.15 -20.70
CA TYR A 524 17.16 10.67 -20.59
C TYR A 524 17.82 10.60 -21.96
N ASN A 525 19.11 10.96 -22.00
CA ASN A 525 19.93 10.66 -23.17
C ASN A 525 20.24 9.16 -23.21
N ILE A 526 19.61 8.45 -24.14
CA ILE A 526 19.69 6.99 -24.32
C ILE A 526 21.10 6.49 -24.72
N PHE A 527 21.97 7.39 -25.20
CA PHE A 527 23.36 7.10 -25.56
C PHE A 527 24.38 7.55 -24.50
N ASN A 528 23.92 8.12 -23.38
CA ASN A 528 24.82 8.59 -22.33
C ASN A 528 25.53 7.41 -21.62
N THR A 529 26.83 7.58 -21.38
CA THR A 529 27.69 6.60 -20.72
C THR A 529 28.10 6.99 -19.29
N ASN A 530 27.68 8.17 -18.79
CA ASN A 530 28.03 8.71 -17.46
C ASN A 530 29.53 8.54 -17.12
N GLY A 531 30.41 8.79 -18.10
CA GLY A 531 31.87 8.69 -17.93
C GLY A 531 32.44 7.28 -17.82
N GLN A 532 31.67 6.23 -18.11
CA GLN A 532 32.10 4.82 -18.07
C GLN A 532 31.72 4.05 -19.35
N PRO A 533 32.25 4.42 -20.53
CA PRO A 533 31.89 3.81 -21.82
C PRO A 533 32.21 2.31 -21.88
N ILE A 534 33.35 1.90 -21.31
CA ILE A 534 33.78 0.49 -21.31
C ILE A 534 32.78 -0.39 -20.54
N ALA A 535 32.35 0.04 -19.35
CA ALA A 535 31.38 -0.70 -18.56
C ALA A 535 30.01 -0.77 -19.24
N CYS A 536 29.62 0.29 -19.95
CA CYS A 536 28.38 0.37 -20.72
C CYS A 536 28.37 -0.66 -21.87
N THR A 537 29.41 -0.61 -22.70
CA THR A 537 29.61 -1.56 -23.82
C THR A 537 29.70 -2.99 -23.32
N LEU A 538 30.46 -3.24 -22.25
CA LEU A 538 30.59 -4.57 -21.67
C LEU A 538 29.25 -5.10 -21.14
N ASN A 539 28.45 -4.28 -20.44
CA ASN A 539 27.11 -4.67 -20.00
C ASN A 539 26.21 -4.97 -21.21
N MET A 540 26.22 -4.16 -22.27
CA MET A 540 25.41 -4.37 -23.47
C MET A 540 25.73 -5.71 -24.17
N ILE A 541 27.02 -5.96 -24.45
CA ILE A 541 27.46 -7.18 -25.17
C ILE A 541 27.24 -8.40 -24.29
N MET A 542 27.65 -8.37 -23.02
CA MET A 542 27.53 -9.52 -22.11
C MET A 542 26.07 -9.86 -21.77
N SER A 543 25.18 -8.86 -21.66
CA SER A 543 23.74 -9.11 -21.48
C SER A 543 23.15 -9.86 -22.66
N SER A 544 23.53 -9.47 -23.88
CA SER A 544 23.07 -10.06 -25.13
C SER A 544 23.64 -11.46 -25.32
N GLY A 545 24.95 -11.62 -25.13
CA GLY A 545 25.64 -12.90 -25.15
C GLY A 545 25.04 -13.90 -24.16
N THR A 546 24.72 -13.46 -22.94
CA THR A 546 24.06 -14.31 -21.95
C THR A 546 22.71 -14.84 -22.44
N ASN A 547 21.86 -13.99 -23.04
CA ASN A 547 20.53 -14.41 -23.47
C ASN A 547 20.59 -15.38 -24.65
N LEU A 548 21.47 -15.11 -25.62
CA LEU A 548 21.64 -15.94 -26.82
C LEU A 548 22.24 -17.30 -26.49
N THR A 549 23.32 -17.34 -25.70
CA THR A 549 23.98 -18.59 -25.31
C THR A 549 23.11 -19.43 -24.36
N TYR A 550 22.32 -18.78 -23.51
CA TYR A 550 21.33 -19.47 -22.67
C TYR A 550 20.27 -20.19 -23.52
N LEU A 551 19.75 -19.53 -24.55
CA LEU A 551 18.75 -20.14 -25.44
C LEU A 551 19.38 -21.19 -26.36
N ALA A 552 20.61 -20.96 -26.86
CA ALA A 552 21.39 -21.98 -27.56
C ALA A 552 21.57 -23.24 -26.72
N ALA A 553 21.92 -23.10 -25.43
CA ALA A 553 22.03 -24.24 -24.51
C ALA A 553 20.69 -24.97 -24.32
N PHE A 554 19.57 -24.24 -24.35
CA PHE A 554 18.23 -24.79 -24.14
C PHE A 554 17.70 -25.65 -25.30
N TYR A 555 18.31 -25.54 -26.49
CA TYR A 555 18.10 -26.50 -27.58
C TYR A 555 18.61 -27.90 -27.21
N PHE A 556 19.77 -27.98 -26.57
CA PHE A 556 20.49 -29.24 -26.34
C PHE A 556 20.26 -29.83 -24.96
N LEU A 557 19.95 -28.99 -23.96
CA LEU A 557 19.74 -29.40 -22.58
C LEU A 557 18.31 -29.09 -22.11
N PRO A 558 17.77 -29.88 -21.17
CA PRO A 558 16.54 -29.51 -20.50
C PRO A 558 16.74 -28.29 -19.59
N LEU A 559 15.68 -27.50 -19.40
CA LEU A 559 15.68 -26.21 -18.70
C LEU A 559 16.33 -26.24 -17.31
N SER A 560 16.08 -27.31 -16.53
CA SER A 560 16.65 -27.45 -15.19
C SER A 560 18.17 -27.65 -15.20
N ASP A 561 18.73 -28.33 -16.20
CA ASP A 561 20.19 -28.51 -16.34
C ASP A 561 20.85 -27.19 -16.75
N VAL A 562 20.26 -26.50 -17.74
CA VAL A 562 20.75 -25.18 -18.18
C VAL A 562 20.72 -24.18 -17.02
N ASN A 563 19.65 -24.16 -16.22
CA ASN A 563 19.57 -23.27 -15.06
C ASN A 563 20.59 -23.64 -13.97
N ALA A 564 20.78 -24.92 -13.65
CA ALA A 564 21.78 -25.35 -12.69
C ALA A 564 23.19 -24.87 -13.09
N ILE A 565 23.56 -25.03 -14.37
CA ILE A 565 24.85 -24.56 -14.90
C ILE A 565 24.92 -23.03 -14.90
N LYS A 566 23.87 -22.35 -15.40
CA LYS A 566 23.82 -20.88 -15.49
C LYS A 566 24.07 -20.24 -14.14
N TYR A 567 23.43 -20.71 -13.06
CA TYR A 567 23.51 -20.09 -11.73
C TYR A 567 24.87 -20.22 -11.05
N THR A 568 25.80 -21.03 -11.59
CA THR A 568 27.20 -21.01 -11.17
C THR A 568 27.87 -19.63 -11.36
N TYR A 569 27.24 -18.72 -12.13
CA TYR A 569 27.74 -17.35 -12.37
C TYR A 569 27.98 -16.59 -11.07
N ILE A 570 27.25 -16.90 -9.99
CA ILE A 570 27.38 -16.24 -8.69
C ILE A 570 28.80 -16.44 -8.15
N VAL A 571 29.35 -17.64 -8.32
CA VAL A 571 30.70 -17.99 -7.88
C VAL A 571 31.72 -17.38 -8.82
N TRP A 572 31.52 -17.50 -10.13
CA TRP A 572 32.40 -16.86 -11.12
C TRP A 572 32.47 -15.35 -10.95
N ALA A 573 31.35 -14.70 -10.61
CA ALA A 573 31.32 -13.27 -10.40
C ALA A 573 32.04 -12.83 -9.12
N ALA A 574 32.02 -13.66 -8.08
CA ALA A 574 32.82 -13.42 -6.87
C ALA A 574 34.33 -13.57 -7.13
N ILE A 575 34.72 -14.49 -8.01
CA ILE A 575 36.12 -14.63 -8.44
C ILE A 575 36.53 -13.44 -9.32
N LEU A 576 35.68 -13.06 -10.28
CA LEU A 576 35.93 -11.91 -11.14
C LEU A 576 35.95 -10.60 -10.35
N SER A 577 35.19 -10.46 -9.26
CA SER A 577 35.23 -9.25 -8.44
C SER A 577 36.56 -9.08 -7.70
N VAL A 578 37.22 -10.17 -7.31
CA VAL A 578 38.60 -10.13 -6.78
C VAL A 578 39.56 -9.54 -7.81
N ILE A 579 39.45 -9.98 -9.08
CA ILE A 579 40.36 -9.56 -10.15
C ILE A 579 40.07 -8.12 -10.59
N PHE A 580 38.81 -7.79 -10.89
CA PHE A 580 38.43 -6.51 -11.50
C PHE A 580 38.17 -5.39 -10.49
N LEU A 581 37.69 -5.73 -9.28
CA LEU A 581 37.40 -4.74 -8.23
C LEU A 581 38.48 -4.71 -7.14
N LYS A 582 39.57 -5.48 -7.29
CA LYS A 582 40.67 -5.63 -6.31
C LYS A 582 40.16 -6.01 -4.91
N GLU A 583 39.08 -6.79 -4.84
CA GLU A 583 38.57 -7.35 -3.57
C GLU A 583 39.50 -8.49 -3.09
N HIS A 584 39.64 -8.71 -1.78
CA HIS A 584 40.50 -9.79 -1.28
C HIS A 584 39.86 -11.17 -1.49
N PHE A 585 40.66 -12.15 -1.93
CA PHE A 585 40.22 -13.54 -2.02
C PHE A 585 40.07 -14.13 -0.61
N LYS A 586 38.86 -14.53 -0.25
CA LYS A 586 38.57 -15.10 1.06
C LYS A 586 38.50 -16.62 1.02
N PHE A 587 38.77 -17.25 2.16
CA PHE A 587 38.59 -18.69 2.34
C PHE A 587 37.18 -19.17 1.97
N VAL A 588 36.15 -18.35 2.24
CA VAL A 588 34.76 -18.62 1.87
C VAL A 588 34.56 -18.80 0.36
N ASN A 589 35.31 -18.05 -0.47
CA ASN A 589 35.25 -18.17 -1.93
C ASN A 589 35.81 -19.52 -2.40
N ALA A 590 36.83 -20.06 -1.73
CA ALA A 590 37.39 -21.37 -2.03
C ALA A 590 36.39 -22.50 -1.73
N ILE A 591 35.73 -22.45 -0.56
CA ILE A 591 34.69 -23.42 -0.18
C ILE A 591 33.55 -23.41 -1.21
N ALA A 592 33.06 -22.22 -1.56
CA ALA A 592 31.96 -22.09 -2.50
C ALA A 592 32.34 -22.56 -3.92
N LEU A 593 33.59 -22.36 -4.34
CA LEU A 593 34.10 -22.90 -5.61
C LEU A 593 34.08 -24.43 -5.63
N VAL A 594 34.58 -25.07 -4.58
CA VAL A 594 34.58 -26.54 -4.44
C VAL A 594 33.16 -27.10 -4.47
N LEU A 595 32.24 -26.51 -3.69
CA LEU A 595 30.82 -26.92 -3.68
C LEU A 595 30.15 -26.75 -5.04
N THR A 596 30.49 -25.69 -5.78
CA THR A 596 29.94 -25.44 -7.12
C THR A 596 30.44 -26.46 -8.13
N ILE A 597 31.72 -26.85 -8.06
CA ILE A 597 32.31 -27.87 -8.92
C ILE A 597 31.66 -29.23 -8.65
N ILE A 598 31.57 -29.64 -7.37
CA ILE A 598 30.91 -30.89 -6.98
C ILE A 598 29.44 -30.89 -7.42
N GLY A 599 28.73 -29.79 -7.16
CA GLY A 599 27.33 -29.63 -7.56
C GLY A 599 27.12 -29.73 -9.07
N LEU A 600 28.01 -29.11 -9.86
CA LEU A 600 27.97 -29.16 -11.33
C LEU A 600 28.20 -30.59 -11.84
N ILE A 601 29.16 -31.31 -11.28
CA ILE A 601 29.46 -32.71 -11.64
C ILE A 601 28.25 -33.60 -11.39
N LEU A 602 27.60 -33.45 -10.23
CA LEU A 602 26.44 -34.25 -9.85
C LEU A 602 25.18 -33.89 -10.65
N ALA A 603 24.98 -32.59 -10.95
CA ALA A 603 23.83 -32.12 -11.71
C ALA A 603 23.91 -32.44 -13.20
N THR A 604 25.09 -32.32 -13.81
CA THR A 604 25.28 -32.50 -15.25
C THR A 604 25.69 -33.92 -15.66
N LYS A 605 26.17 -34.74 -14.71
CA LYS A 605 26.67 -36.11 -14.93
C LYS A 605 27.43 -36.27 -16.25
N PRO A 606 28.58 -35.61 -16.44
CA PRO A 606 29.40 -35.87 -17.61
C PRO A 606 29.87 -37.33 -17.49
N GLN A 607 29.31 -38.22 -18.30
CA GLN A 607 29.56 -39.67 -18.23
C GLN A 607 31.06 -39.99 -18.29
N SER A 608 31.86 -39.15 -18.96
CA SER A 608 33.33 -39.23 -19.01
C SER A 608 34.03 -38.97 -17.67
N LEU A 609 33.53 -38.04 -16.85
CA LEU A 609 34.15 -37.73 -15.56
C LEU A 609 33.81 -38.78 -14.51
N VAL A 610 32.60 -39.34 -14.57
CA VAL A 610 32.19 -40.50 -13.75
C VAL A 610 33.00 -41.73 -14.15
N LYS A 611 33.26 -41.95 -15.44
CA LYS A 611 34.18 -43.00 -15.92
C LYS A 611 35.62 -42.79 -15.44
N MET A 612 36.15 -41.57 -15.56
CA MET A 612 37.50 -41.21 -15.10
C MET A 612 37.66 -41.35 -13.57
N LEU A 613 36.67 -40.90 -12.79
CA LEU A 613 36.63 -41.08 -11.33
C LEU A 613 36.45 -42.55 -10.96
N SER A 614 35.61 -43.31 -11.67
CA SER A 614 35.49 -44.75 -11.43
C SER A 614 36.80 -45.48 -11.72
N HIS A 615 37.57 -45.08 -12.75
CA HIS A 615 38.90 -45.66 -12.97
C HIS A 615 39.91 -45.28 -11.88
N LEU A 616 39.78 -44.10 -11.26
CA LEU A 616 40.62 -43.66 -10.14
C LEU A 616 40.25 -44.33 -8.80
N PHE A 617 38.97 -44.65 -8.59
CA PHE A 617 38.46 -45.25 -7.34
C PHE A 617 38.28 -46.78 -7.42
N HIS A 618 38.42 -47.39 -8.60
CA HIS A 618 38.24 -48.83 -8.82
C HIS A 618 39.56 -49.52 -9.18
N GLN A 619 40.64 -49.18 -8.46
CA GLN A 619 41.82 -50.06 -8.32
C GLN A 619 41.95 -50.68 -6.92
N SER A 620 41.04 -50.39 -6.00
CA SER A 620 41.01 -51.05 -4.70
C SER A 620 39.57 -51.40 -4.33
N ILE A 621 39.15 -52.60 -4.72
CA ILE A 621 38.61 -53.63 -3.82
C ILE A 621 38.12 -54.78 -4.70
N LEU A 622 38.82 -55.90 -4.52
CA LEU A 622 38.54 -57.19 -5.11
C LEU A 622 37.15 -57.73 -4.75
N SER A 623 36.69 -58.58 -5.68
CA SER A 623 35.94 -59.82 -5.45
C SER A 623 34.59 -59.73 -4.72
N THR A 624 33.50 -59.97 -5.44
CA THR A 624 32.90 -61.32 -5.45
C THR A 624 31.79 -61.42 -6.50
N ASN A 625 31.81 -62.55 -7.19
CA ASN A 625 30.92 -62.93 -8.28
C ASN A 625 29.48 -63.11 -7.80
N THR A 626 28.51 -62.63 -8.57
CA THR A 626 27.31 -63.44 -8.85
C THR A 626 26.76 -63.13 -10.22
N THR A 627 26.93 -64.12 -11.10
CA THR A 627 26.38 -64.28 -12.43
C THR A 627 24.87 -64.50 -12.39
N ILE A 628 24.08 -63.68 -13.10
CA ILE A 628 22.89 -64.16 -13.81
C ILE A 628 22.87 -63.53 -15.20
N SER A 629 23.10 -64.39 -16.18
CA SER A 629 23.00 -64.20 -17.60
C SER A 629 21.55 -64.22 -18.07
N THR A 630 21.14 -63.28 -18.90
CA THR A 630 20.21 -63.56 -20.02
C THR A 630 20.47 -62.61 -21.19
N ASN A 631 21.11 -63.18 -22.21
CA ASN A 631 21.09 -62.89 -23.64
C ASN A 631 20.14 -61.78 -24.13
N ILE A 632 20.71 -60.68 -24.65
CA ILE A 632 20.14 -59.97 -25.80
C ILE A 632 21.26 -59.63 -26.79
N THR A 633 21.07 -60.16 -27.99
CA THR A 633 21.88 -60.07 -29.20
C THR A 633 22.13 -58.61 -29.58
N ILE A 634 23.39 -58.32 -29.87
CA ILE A 634 23.90 -57.00 -30.21
C ILE A 634 23.67 -56.73 -31.72
N SER A 635 22.96 -55.65 -32.04
CA SER A 635 22.99 -54.99 -33.35
C SER A 635 23.89 -53.74 -33.26
N THR A 636 25.20 -53.92 -33.50
CA THR A 636 26.26 -52.99 -33.08
C THR A 636 26.58 -51.81 -34.01
N THR A 637 25.98 -51.69 -35.19
CA THR A 637 26.50 -50.75 -36.20
C THR A 637 25.69 -49.45 -36.40
N THR A 638 24.43 -49.39 -35.96
CA THR A 638 23.60 -48.15 -36.06
C THR A 638 23.51 -47.39 -34.73
N ILE A 639 23.89 -48.03 -33.62
CA ILE A 639 23.82 -47.44 -32.27
C ILE A 639 25.00 -46.50 -32.01
N MET A 640 26.18 -46.74 -32.60
CA MET A 640 27.37 -45.90 -32.40
C MET A 640 27.22 -44.48 -32.95
N THR A 641 26.59 -44.26 -34.11
CA THR A 641 26.45 -42.90 -34.70
C THR A 641 25.37 -42.06 -34.00
N SER A 642 24.27 -42.68 -33.54
CA SER A 642 23.21 -42.00 -32.78
C SER A 642 23.61 -41.70 -31.33
N THR A 643 24.42 -42.56 -30.70
CA THR A 643 24.96 -42.29 -29.35
C THR A 643 26.09 -41.27 -29.36
N VAL A 644 26.99 -41.26 -30.36
CA VAL A 644 28.05 -40.25 -30.48
C VAL A 644 27.47 -38.86 -30.75
N THR A 645 26.52 -38.72 -31.68
CA THR A 645 25.86 -37.43 -31.96
C THR A 645 25.01 -36.93 -30.79
N GLY A 646 24.29 -37.82 -30.09
CA GLY A 646 23.58 -37.50 -28.85
C GLY A 646 24.51 -37.02 -27.73
N SER A 647 25.71 -37.61 -27.61
CA SER A 647 26.73 -37.18 -26.64
C SER A 647 27.34 -35.82 -26.99
N LEU A 648 27.68 -35.58 -28.26
CA LEU A 648 28.27 -34.32 -28.72
C LEU A 648 27.32 -33.13 -28.52
N ASN A 649 26.04 -33.32 -28.85
CA ASN A 649 25.00 -32.31 -28.64
C ASN A 649 24.83 -31.97 -27.16
N HIS A 650 24.89 -32.98 -26.28
CA HIS A 650 24.83 -32.77 -24.84
C HIS A 650 26.03 -31.94 -24.33
N TYR A 651 27.25 -32.23 -24.78
CA TYR A 651 28.44 -31.45 -24.42
C TYR A 651 28.41 -30.01 -24.97
N LEU A 652 27.91 -29.82 -26.20
CA LEU A 652 27.69 -28.48 -26.76
C LEU A 652 26.69 -27.68 -25.93
N GLY A 653 25.62 -28.32 -25.45
CA GLY A 653 24.67 -27.71 -24.52
C GLY A 653 25.31 -27.28 -23.20
N ILE A 654 26.16 -28.13 -22.61
CA ILE A 654 26.91 -27.79 -21.38
C ILE A 654 27.86 -26.62 -21.64
N LEU A 655 28.57 -26.62 -22.77
CA LEU A 655 29.47 -25.54 -23.16
C LEU A 655 28.74 -24.21 -23.29
N PHE A 656 27.61 -24.17 -24.01
CA PHE A 656 26.81 -22.94 -24.14
C PHE A 656 26.24 -22.48 -22.80
N ALA A 657 25.80 -23.39 -21.93
CA ALA A 657 25.32 -23.04 -20.60
C ALA A 657 26.43 -22.47 -19.71
N PHE A 658 27.65 -23.00 -19.83
CA PHE A 658 28.83 -22.50 -19.13
C PHE A 658 29.25 -21.12 -19.65
N ILE A 659 29.26 -20.91 -20.96
CA ILE A 659 29.51 -19.60 -21.57
C ILE A 659 28.47 -18.59 -21.07
N SER A 660 27.20 -18.97 -21.02
CA SER A 660 26.12 -18.13 -20.48
C SER A 660 26.37 -17.74 -19.02
N SER A 661 26.86 -18.68 -18.20
CA SER A 661 27.25 -18.44 -16.82
C SER A 661 28.40 -17.43 -16.72
N LEU A 662 29.44 -17.57 -17.54
CA LEU A 662 30.59 -16.66 -17.54
C LEU A 662 30.21 -15.25 -18.04
N THR A 663 29.46 -15.15 -19.14
CA THR A 663 28.98 -13.85 -19.65
C THR A 663 28.07 -13.17 -18.64
N LYS A 664 27.23 -13.94 -17.92
CA LYS A 664 26.39 -13.43 -16.85
C LYS A 664 27.20 -12.89 -15.68
N ALA A 665 28.29 -13.56 -15.31
CA ALA A 665 29.19 -13.12 -14.25
C ALA A 665 29.85 -11.78 -14.59
N ILE A 666 30.39 -11.65 -15.82
CA ILE A 666 31.00 -10.41 -16.31
C ILE A 666 29.95 -9.29 -16.40
N GLN A 667 28.76 -9.58 -16.92
CA GLN A 667 27.64 -8.65 -16.96
C GLN A 667 27.32 -8.10 -15.56
N MET A 668 27.31 -8.97 -14.53
CA MET A 668 27.00 -8.57 -13.16
C MET A 668 28.04 -7.59 -12.60
N VAL A 669 29.33 -7.81 -12.87
CA VAL A 669 30.42 -6.91 -12.46
C VAL A 669 30.30 -5.55 -13.16
N ALA A 670 30.10 -5.55 -14.49
CA ALA A 670 29.92 -4.31 -15.27
C ALA A 670 28.70 -3.52 -14.79
N ARG A 671 27.57 -4.21 -14.56
CA ARG A 671 26.34 -3.59 -14.07
C ARG A 671 26.50 -3.03 -12.65
N LYS A 672 27.25 -3.69 -11.76
CA LYS A 672 27.59 -3.17 -10.42
C LYS A 672 28.32 -1.83 -10.52
N GLN A 673 29.19 -1.65 -11.51
CA GLN A 673 29.89 -0.39 -11.75
C GLN A 673 28.97 0.70 -12.32
N LEU A 674 28.08 0.36 -13.26
CA LEU A 674 27.11 1.31 -13.83
C LEU A 674 26.05 1.80 -12.81
N ILE A 675 25.69 0.95 -11.85
CA ILE A 675 24.81 1.34 -10.75
C ILE A 675 25.49 2.39 -9.86
N LYS A 676 26.81 2.27 -9.60
CA LYS A 676 27.55 3.27 -8.83
C LYS A 676 27.58 4.63 -9.53
N THR A 677 27.64 4.67 -10.86
CA THR A 677 27.60 5.91 -11.64
C THR A 677 26.18 6.42 -11.91
N LYS A 678 25.17 5.87 -11.21
CA LYS A 678 23.76 6.27 -11.28
C LYS A 678 23.18 6.25 -12.71
N LEU A 679 23.68 5.37 -13.58
CA LEU A 679 23.11 5.20 -14.92
C LEU A 679 21.69 4.61 -14.81
N PRO A 680 20.66 5.19 -15.44
CA PRO A 680 19.29 4.69 -15.33
C PRO A 680 19.11 3.27 -15.89
N HIS A 681 18.32 2.44 -15.18
CA HIS A 681 18.05 1.06 -15.61
C HIS A 681 17.33 0.95 -16.96
N SER A 682 16.46 1.91 -17.29
CA SER A 682 15.78 1.92 -18.59
C SER A 682 16.77 2.13 -19.75
N VAL A 683 17.80 2.96 -19.56
CA VAL A 683 18.86 3.20 -20.56
C VAL A 683 19.70 1.93 -20.73
N MET A 684 20.12 1.29 -19.63
CA MET A 684 20.86 0.02 -19.71
C MET A 684 20.06 -1.11 -20.39
N ASN A 685 18.75 -1.18 -20.13
CA ASN A 685 17.89 -2.19 -20.76
C ASN A 685 17.65 -1.88 -22.24
N PHE A 686 17.45 -0.62 -22.61
CA PHE A 686 17.34 -0.20 -24.00
C PHE A 686 18.58 -0.58 -24.81
N GLN A 687 19.78 -0.23 -24.32
CA GLN A 687 21.04 -0.53 -25.00
C GLN A 687 21.23 -2.04 -25.20
N PHE A 688 20.96 -2.84 -24.16
CA PHE A 688 20.98 -4.30 -24.24
C PHE A 688 20.00 -4.83 -25.29
N THR A 689 18.72 -4.44 -25.23
CA THR A 689 17.71 -5.02 -26.14
C THR A 689 17.92 -4.55 -27.58
N ALA A 690 18.40 -3.32 -27.78
CA ALA A 690 18.70 -2.80 -29.12
C ALA A 690 19.84 -3.59 -29.77
N PHE A 691 20.92 -3.86 -29.02
CA PHE A 691 22.02 -4.69 -29.52
C PHE A 691 21.59 -6.14 -29.73
N ALA A 692 20.83 -6.73 -28.80
CA ALA A 692 20.33 -8.09 -28.92
C ALA A 692 19.37 -8.26 -30.10
N PHE A 693 18.59 -7.24 -30.44
CA PHE A 693 17.77 -7.19 -31.66
C PHE A 693 18.63 -7.30 -32.92
N VAL A 694 19.69 -6.47 -33.03
CA VAL A 694 20.61 -6.50 -34.17
C VAL A 694 21.25 -7.88 -34.33
N VAL A 695 21.75 -8.47 -33.23
CA VAL A 695 22.37 -9.81 -33.27
C VAL A 695 21.36 -10.89 -33.67
N ALA A 696 20.12 -10.82 -33.17
CA ALA A 696 19.07 -11.77 -33.54
C ALA A 696 18.73 -11.68 -35.04
N VAL A 697 18.64 -10.47 -35.60
CA VAL A 697 18.41 -10.25 -37.03
C VAL A 697 19.56 -10.81 -37.87
N ILE A 698 20.81 -10.53 -37.50
CA ILE A 698 22.00 -11.04 -38.22
C ILE A 698 22.01 -12.56 -38.21
N TYR A 699 21.80 -13.19 -37.05
CA TYR A 699 21.72 -14.65 -36.94
C TYR A 699 20.63 -15.22 -37.85
N SER A 700 19.46 -14.60 -37.84
CA SER A 700 18.28 -15.01 -38.60
C SER A 700 18.50 -14.89 -40.13
N ILE A 701 19.25 -13.88 -40.58
CA ILE A 701 19.70 -13.73 -41.97
C ILE A 701 20.71 -14.81 -42.34
N ILE A 702 21.76 -15.00 -41.53
CA ILE A 702 22.79 -16.02 -41.79
C ILE A 702 22.15 -17.41 -41.85
N ARG A 703 21.31 -17.77 -40.88
CA ARG A 703 20.62 -19.07 -40.85
C ARG A 703 19.83 -19.32 -42.13
N ARG A 704 19.11 -18.31 -42.64
CA ARG A 704 18.33 -18.44 -43.88
C ARG A 704 19.16 -18.44 -45.16
N PHE A 705 20.38 -17.91 -45.13
CA PHE A 705 21.32 -18.07 -46.22
C PHE A 705 21.71 -19.54 -46.43
N TRP A 706 21.93 -20.28 -45.33
CA TRP A 706 22.31 -21.70 -45.37
C TRP A 706 21.09 -22.63 -45.45
N HIS A 707 19.96 -22.24 -44.87
CA HIS A 707 18.71 -23.01 -44.85
C HIS A 707 17.52 -22.12 -45.22
N PRO A 708 17.14 -22.04 -46.51
CA PRO A 708 16.06 -21.16 -46.97
C PRO A 708 14.70 -21.63 -46.45
N GLU A 709 14.25 -21.06 -45.33
CA GLU A 709 12.94 -21.32 -44.72
C GLU A 709 12.14 -20.02 -44.59
N PRO A 710 10.80 -20.03 -44.80
CA PRO A 710 9.97 -18.86 -44.60
C PRO A 710 10.00 -18.43 -43.13
N TYR A 711 9.91 -17.12 -42.88
CA TYR A 711 9.80 -16.60 -41.52
C TYR A 711 8.52 -17.10 -40.84
N PRO A 712 8.60 -17.52 -39.56
CA PRO A 712 7.44 -17.98 -38.81
C PRO A 712 6.60 -16.78 -38.31
N TRP A 713 6.11 -15.94 -39.23
CA TRP A 713 5.44 -14.67 -38.93
C TRP A 713 4.29 -14.81 -37.94
N LYS A 714 3.49 -15.88 -38.06
CA LYS A 714 2.41 -16.17 -37.11
C LYS A 714 2.93 -16.23 -35.67
N TRP A 715 4.03 -16.93 -35.42
CA TRP A 715 4.60 -17.10 -34.08
C TRP A 715 5.36 -15.86 -33.61
N MET A 716 6.02 -15.15 -34.53
CA MET A 716 6.67 -13.87 -34.21
C MET A 716 5.66 -12.80 -33.79
N CYS A 717 4.54 -12.66 -34.51
CA CYS A 717 3.51 -11.67 -34.20
C CYS A 717 2.60 -12.06 -33.02
N THR A 718 2.47 -13.35 -32.70
CA THR A 718 1.65 -13.79 -31.56
C THR A 718 2.51 -14.06 -30.33
N ALA A 719 3.16 -15.22 -30.27
CA ALA A 719 3.95 -15.64 -29.13
C ALA A 719 5.14 -14.69 -28.86
N GLY A 720 5.78 -14.17 -29.90
CA GLY A 720 6.88 -13.21 -29.77
C GLY A 720 6.47 -11.93 -29.03
N ILE A 721 5.33 -11.33 -29.39
CA ILE A 721 4.80 -10.13 -28.72
C ILE A 721 4.36 -10.44 -27.29
N ILE A 722 3.67 -11.56 -27.06
CA ILE A 722 3.21 -11.97 -25.73
C ILE A 722 4.43 -12.16 -24.80
N ILE A 723 5.44 -12.89 -25.24
CA ILE A 723 6.68 -13.12 -24.51
C ILE A 723 7.41 -11.79 -24.29
N ALA A 724 7.42 -10.89 -25.26
CA ALA A 724 8.00 -9.55 -25.11
C ALA A 724 7.38 -8.76 -23.96
N CYS A 725 6.04 -8.73 -23.89
CA CYS A 725 5.28 -8.07 -22.83
C CYS A 725 5.57 -8.66 -21.45
N PHE A 726 5.54 -9.98 -21.31
CA PHE A 726 5.88 -10.62 -20.04
C PHE A 726 7.32 -10.33 -19.61
N TYR A 727 8.28 -10.34 -20.53
CA TYR A 727 9.65 -9.99 -20.19
C TYR A 727 9.84 -8.50 -19.84
N LEU A 728 8.98 -7.58 -20.30
CA LEU A 728 8.96 -6.20 -19.80
C LEU A 728 8.57 -6.17 -18.31
N ILE A 729 7.57 -6.98 -17.92
CA ILE A 729 7.17 -7.14 -16.52
C ILE A 729 8.33 -7.74 -15.71
N VAL A 730 8.99 -8.80 -16.19
CA VAL A 730 10.16 -9.41 -15.53
C VAL A 730 11.25 -8.38 -15.27
N ASN A 731 11.65 -7.60 -16.29
CA ASN A 731 12.68 -6.58 -16.16
C ASN A 731 12.27 -5.45 -15.19
N THR A 732 10.97 -5.11 -15.15
CA THR A 732 10.43 -4.10 -14.24
C THR A 732 10.41 -4.60 -12.79
N CYS A 733 9.98 -5.83 -12.56
CA CYS A 733 10.05 -6.49 -11.26
C CYS A 733 11.50 -6.57 -10.77
N TYR A 734 12.45 -6.94 -11.62
CA TYR A 734 13.88 -6.96 -11.28
C TYR A 734 14.39 -5.56 -10.89
N ALA A 735 14.03 -4.53 -11.66
CA ALA A 735 14.42 -3.14 -11.36
C ALA A 735 13.79 -2.64 -10.04
N LYS A 736 12.54 -2.99 -9.74
CA LYS A 736 11.87 -2.66 -8.47
C LYS A 736 12.47 -3.42 -7.29
N ALA A 737 12.77 -4.71 -7.48
CA ALA A 737 13.42 -5.54 -6.47
C ALA A 737 14.79 -4.96 -6.10
N LEU A 738 15.59 -4.58 -7.09
CA LEU A 738 16.93 -4.02 -6.89
C LEU A 738 16.92 -2.67 -6.16
N LYS A 739 15.84 -1.88 -6.29
CA LYS A 739 15.68 -0.62 -5.55
C LYS A 739 15.33 -0.84 -4.07
N ARG A 740 14.79 -2.01 -3.72
CA ARG A 740 14.23 -2.31 -2.39
C ARG A 740 15.09 -3.29 -1.59
N GLU A 741 15.87 -4.11 -2.26
CA GLU A 741 16.63 -5.19 -1.66
C GLU A 741 18.08 -5.22 -2.10
N ASN A 742 18.92 -5.84 -1.26
CA ASN A 742 20.32 -6.02 -1.57
C ASN A 742 20.49 -7.00 -2.74
N LEU A 743 21.39 -6.67 -3.69
CA LEU A 743 21.69 -7.50 -4.87
C LEU A 743 22.04 -8.95 -4.50
N GLN A 744 22.64 -9.19 -3.33
CA GLN A 744 23.00 -10.53 -2.86
C GLN A 744 21.76 -11.39 -2.55
N VAL A 745 20.76 -10.81 -1.88
CA VAL A 745 19.48 -11.49 -1.58
C VAL A 745 18.75 -11.82 -2.88
N LEU A 746 18.78 -10.88 -3.83
CA LEU A 746 18.19 -11.05 -5.15
C LEU A 746 18.84 -12.18 -5.97
N SER A 747 20.17 -12.33 -5.88
CA SER A 747 20.89 -13.43 -6.54
C SER A 747 20.53 -14.80 -5.95
N ILE A 748 20.34 -14.91 -4.62
CA ILE A 748 19.86 -16.15 -3.99
C ILE A 748 18.48 -16.51 -4.52
N LEU A 749 17.54 -15.55 -4.51
CA LEU A 749 16.18 -15.75 -5.01
C LEU A 749 16.16 -16.12 -6.51
N GLY A 750 17.16 -15.67 -7.27
CA GLY A 750 17.41 -16.11 -8.65
C GLY A 750 17.50 -17.63 -8.79
N THR A 751 18.16 -18.31 -7.85
CA THR A 751 18.37 -19.76 -7.92
C THR A 751 17.08 -20.59 -7.87
N LEU A 752 15.95 -20.00 -7.44
CA LEU A 752 14.63 -20.63 -7.48
C LEU A 752 14.17 -21.03 -8.89
N ASP A 753 14.73 -20.42 -9.93
CA ASP A 753 14.51 -20.83 -11.32
C ASP A 753 14.84 -22.31 -11.59
N ILE A 754 15.79 -22.90 -10.84
CA ILE A 754 16.10 -24.33 -10.94
C ILE A 754 14.89 -25.15 -10.51
N VAL A 755 14.24 -24.75 -9.41
CA VAL A 755 13.04 -25.39 -8.87
C VAL A 755 11.86 -25.22 -9.82
N TYR A 756 11.61 -24.00 -10.30
CA TYR A 756 10.53 -23.74 -11.26
C TYR A 756 10.71 -24.52 -12.56
N ALA A 757 11.95 -24.63 -13.06
CA ALA A 757 12.24 -25.44 -14.23
C ALA A 757 11.93 -26.92 -14.01
N CYS A 758 12.28 -27.48 -12.84
CA CYS A 758 11.94 -28.87 -12.50
C CYS A 758 10.42 -29.07 -12.41
N LEU A 759 9.70 -28.14 -11.78
CA LEU A 759 8.25 -28.20 -11.64
C LEU A 759 7.54 -28.13 -13.00
N LEU A 760 7.92 -27.18 -13.86
CA LEU A 760 7.34 -27.03 -15.20
C LEU A 760 7.61 -28.28 -16.05
N GLN A 761 8.83 -28.83 -16.01
CA GLN A 761 9.15 -30.05 -16.73
C GLN A 761 8.37 -31.27 -16.23
N TYR A 762 8.14 -31.37 -14.93
CA TYR A 762 7.31 -32.43 -14.36
C TYR A 762 5.84 -32.27 -14.77
N ILE A 763 5.28 -31.06 -14.70
CA ILE A 763 3.87 -30.80 -15.04
C ILE A 763 3.59 -31.11 -16.51
N PHE A 764 4.43 -30.61 -17.42
CA PHE A 764 4.15 -30.64 -18.86
C PHE A 764 4.73 -31.86 -19.58
N PHE A 765 5.89 -32.36 -19.16
CA PHE A 765 6.56 -33.49 -19.81
C PHE A 765 6.59 -34.75 -18.93
N ARG A 766 6.07 -34.70 -17.69
CA ARG A 766 6.13 -35.80 -16.71
C ARG A 766 7.56 -36.30 -16.48
N LEU A 767 8.56 -35.45 -16.73
CA LEU A 767 9.97 -35.77 -16.57
C LEU A 767 10.37 -35.60 -15.11
N THR A 768 10.69 -36.72 -14.45
CA THR A 768 11.29 -36.73 -13.11
C THR A 768 12.81 -36.73 -13.22
N ARG A 769 13.50 -35.98 -12.34
CA ARG A 769 14.96 -35.96 -12.29
C ARG A 769 15.50 -37.00 -11.31
N PRO A 770 16.67 -37.60 -11.56
CA PRO A 770 17.29 -38.52 -10.62
C PRO A 770 17.72 -37.80 -9.34
N LEU A 771 17.76 -38.51 -8.21
CA LEU A 771 18.15 -37.95 -6.91
C LEU A 771 19.48 -37.16 -6.96
N MET A 772 20.45 -37.65 -7.74
CA MET A 772 21.76 -37.01 -7.92
C MET A 772 21.68 -35.58 -8.47
N PHE A 773 20.69 -35.30 -9.33
CA PHE A 773 20.47 -33.94 -9.82
C PHE A 773 20.07 -33.01 -8.68
N TYR A 774 19.15 -33.44 -7.80
CA TYR A 774 18.72 -32.64 -6.67
C TYR A 774 19.84 -32.41 -5.64
N ILE A 775 20.68 -33.42 -5.40
CA ILE A 775 21.89 -33.30 -4.57
C ILE A 775 22.85 -32.27 -5.19
N GLY A 776 23.12 -32.39 -6.50
CA GLY A 776 23.99 -31.46 -7.22
C GLY A 776 23.47 -30.02 -7.22
N ALA A 777 22.17 -29.83 -7.50
CA ALA A 777 21.51 -28.54 -7.44
C ALA A 777 21.54 -27.94 -6.03
N SER A 778 21.38 -28.76 -4.98
CA SER A 778 21.49 -28.32 -3.59
C SER A 778 22.88 -27.76 -3.28
N PHE A 779 23.96 -28.39 -3.75
CA PHE A 779 25.31 -27.85 -3.57
C PHE A 779 25.53 -26.52 -4.31
N ILE A 780 24.99 -26.36 -5.52
CA ILE A 780 25.06 -25.09 -6.28
C ILE A 780 24.29 -23.97 -5.57
N VAL A 781 23.11 -24.28 -5.04
CA VAL A 781 22.31 -23.31 -4.27
C VAL A 781 23.01 -22.95 -2.96
N THR A 782 23.57 -23.94 -2.27
CA THR A 782 24.31 -23.75 -1.01
C THR A 782 25.55 -22.90 -1.22
N SER A 783 26.32 -23.13 -2.29
CA SER A 783 27.50 -22.31 -2.60
C SER A 783 27.14 -20.86 -2.89
N ALA A 784 26.06 -20.62 -3.64
CA ALA A 784 25.53 -19.30 -3.92
C ALA A 784 25.07 -18.56 -2.67
N ILE A 785 24.40 -19.27 -1.74
CA ILE A 785 23.96 -18.72 -0.45
C ILE A 785 25.16 -18.30 0.39
N ILE A 786 26.18 -19.16 0.51
CA ILE A 786 27.40 -18.89 1.28
C ILE A 786 28.08 -17.59 0.81
N ILE A 787 28.32 -17.44 -0.50
CA ILE A 787 28.96 -16.24 -1.07
C ILE A 787 28.10 -14.99 -0.83
N SER A 788 26.79 -15.12 -1.03
CA SER A 788 25.86 -13.99 -0.91
C SER A 788 25.77 -13.50 0.53
N ILE A 789 25.76 -14.40 1.52
CA ILE A 789 25.78 -14.06 2.95
C ILE A 789 27.12 -13.42 3.35
N ASP A 790 28.26 -13.99 2.95
CA ASP A 790 29.58 -13.41 3.27
C ASP A 790 29.72 -11.99 2.71
N THR A 791 29.29 -11.79 1.45
CA THR A 791 29.32 -10.48 0.81
C THR A 791 28.40 -9.49 1.53
N TYR A 792 27.21 -9.93 1.95
CA TYR A 792 26.28 -9.10 2.73
C TYR A 792 26.88 -8.68 4.08
N LEU A 793 27.43 -9.63 4.85
CA LEU A 793 28.04 -9.38 6.16
C LEU A 793 29.25 -8.44 6.05
N THR A 794 30.04 -8.58 4.98
CA THR A 794 31.22 -7.73 4.73
C THR A 794 30.82 -6.29 4.44
N ASN A 795 29.80 -6.10 3.60
CA ASN A 795 29.28 -4.77 3.29
C ASN A 795 28.67 -4.10 4.52
N ARG A 796 27.99 -4.87 5.39
CA ARG A 796 27.46 -4.38 6.66
C ARG A 796 28.57 -3.91 7.59
N LYS A 797 29.59 -4.73 7.82
CA LYS A 797 30.77 -4.36 8.65
C LYS A 797 31.50 -3.13 8.10
N ARG A 798 31.58 -2.96 6.78
CA ARG A 798 32.18 -1.77 6.14
C ARG A 798 31.36 -0.50 6.40
N LYS A 799 30.02 -0.58 6.31
CA LYS A 799 29.13 0.55 6.64
C LYS A 799 29.22 0.95 8.12
N GLU A 800 29.28 -0.04 9.02
CA GLU A 800 29.41 0.20 10.47
C GLU A 800 30.76 0.81 10.87
N ARG A 801 31.83 0.61 10.09
CA ARG A 801 33.11 1.32 10.28
C ARG A 801 33.06 2.76 9.79
N ILE A 802 32.49 3.00 8.60
CA ILE A 802 32.34 4.35 8.02
C ILE A 802 31.39 5.23 8.86
N SER A 803 30.43 4.65 9.58
CA SER A 803 29.56 5.42 10.49
C SER A 803 30.19 5.74 11.84
N LYS A 804 31.38 5.17 12.13
CA LYS A 804 32.13 5.38 13.37
C LYS A 804 33.39 6.24 13.16
N GLU A 805 33.80 6.41 11.91
CA GLU A 805 34.80 7.38 11.43
C GLU A 805 34.08 8.67 11.02
#